data_AF-A0AA38TRQ8-F1
#
_entry.id   AF-A0AA38TRQ8-F1
#
_cell.length_a   1.000
_cell.length_b   1.000
_cell.length_c   1.000
_cell.angle_alpha   90.00
_cell.angle_beta   90.00
_cell.angle_gamma   90.00
#
_symmetry.space_group_name_H-M   'P 1'
#
loop_
_entity.id
_entity.type
_entity.pdbx_description
1 polymer ?
#
loop_
_entity_poly.entity_id
_entity_poly.type
_entity_poly.pdbx_seq_one_letter_code
_entity_poly.pdbx_strand_id
1 'polypeptide(L)'
;MASNAAVTRWRCEPPDLDKFTTLYISFSGNKIYSIQFSYDNQAASLYDPSQFLLDKDERITLISGTRSGTLAVTSLTFETNKGNTYTYGDGGGRVFKVQVDGKIIGFHGSYEEYLTALDASNAAVTRWRCEPPDLDKFTTLYISFSGNKIYSIQFSYDNQAGKEKDSPSYGVTGGNKNSFLLDKDERITLISGTRSGTLAVTSLTFETNKGNTYTYGDGGGRVFKVQVDGKIIGFHGSYEEYLTALDASNAAVTRWRCEPPDLDKFTTLYISFSGNKIYSIQFSYDNQAGKEKDSPSYGVTGGNKNSFLLDKDERITLISGTRSGTLAVTSLTFETNKGNTYTYGDGGGRVFKVQVDGKIIGFHGSYEEYLTALDASNAAVTRWRCEPPDLDKFTTLYISFSGNKIYSIQFSYDNQAGKEKDSPSYGVTGGNKNSFLLDKDERITLISGTRSGTLAVTSLTFETNKGNTYTYGDGGGRVFKVQVDGKIIGFHGSYEEYLTALDASNAAVTRWRCEPPDLDKFTTLYISFSGNKIYSIQFSYDNQAGKEKDSPSYGVTGGNKNSFLLDKDERITLISGTRSGTLAVTSLTFETNKGNTYTYGDGGGRVFKVQVDGKIIGFHGSYEEYLTALDASNAAVTRWRCEPPDLDKFTTLYISFSGNKIYSIQFSYDNQAGKEKDSPSYGVTGGNKNSFLLDKDERITLISGTRSGTLAVTSLTFETNKGNTYTYGDGGGRVFKVQVDGKIIGFHGSYEEYLTALDVIV
;
A
#
# COMPACT_ATOMS: atom_id res chain seq x y z
N MET A 1 -7.16 -35.11 22.31
CA MET A 1 -6.31 -33.92 22.49
C MET A 1 -6.28 -33.20 21.15
N ALA A 2 -7.02 -32.10 21.00
CA ALA A 2 -7.04 -31.31 19.78
C ALA A 2 -6.07 -30.13 19.97
N SER A 3 -4.96 -30.14 19.23
CA SER A 3 -4.06 -28.98 19.16
C SER A 3 -4.66 -27.95 18.21
N ASN A 4 -4.94 -26.74 18.70
CA ASN A 4 -5.30 -25.60 17.86
C ASN A 4 -4.05 -25.11 17.11
N ALA A 5 -3.75 -25.70 15.96
CA ALA A 5 -2.75 -25.15 15.04
C ALA A 5 -3.35 -23.95 14.28
N ALA A 6 -2.58 -22.87 14.14
CA ALA A 6 -3.01 -21.69 13.39
C ALA A 6 -3.07 -22.00 11.89
N VAL A 7 -4.26 -21.86 11.29
CA VAL A 7 -4.47 -22.02 9.85
C VAL A 7 -3.81 -20.85 9.12
N THR A 8 -2.70 -21.08 8.41
CA THR A 8 -2.06 -20.02 7.62
C THR A 8 -2.78 -19.89 6.29
N ARG A 9 -3.35 -18.71 6.02
CA ARG A 9 -3.95 -18.37 4.72
C ARG A 9 -2.94 -17.61 3.87
N TRP A 10 -2.90 -17.91 2.59
CA TRP A 10 -2.02 -17.24 1.63
C TRP A 10 -2.78 -16.84 0.38
N ARG A 11 -2.30 -15.78 -0.28
CA ARG A 11 -2.79 -15.28 -1.56
C ARG A 11 -1.58 -14.88 -2.40
N CYS A 12 -1.51 -15.38 -3.62
CA CYS A 12 -0.47 -15.03 -4.58
C CYS A 12 -1.13 -14.41 -5.82
N GLU A 13 -0.88 -13.12 -6.05
CA GLU A 13 -1.30 -12.37 -7.23
C GLU A 13 -0.08 -11.60 -7.77
N PRO A 14 0.52 -12.02 -8.89
CA PRO A 14 1.72 -11.41 -9.42
C PRO A 14 1.43 -10.06 -10.09
N PRO A 15 2.38 -9.13 -10.09
CA PRO A 15 2.25 -7.86 -10.79
C PRO A 15 2.20 -7.99 -12.33
N ASP A 16 2.83 -9.02 -12.90
CA ASP A 16 2.75 -9.35 -14.33
C ASP A 16 1.93 -10.63 -14.54
N LEU A 17 0.63 -10.48 -14.81
CA LEU A 17 -0.35 -11.56 -14.95
C LEU A 17 -0.10 -12.49 -16.16
N ASP A 18 0.84 -12.12 -17.04
CA ASP A 18 1.14 -12.83 -18.28
C ASP A 18 2.22 -13.92 -18.19
N LYS A 19 2.94 -14.03 -17.07
CA LYS A 19 4.24 -14.74 -17.02
C LYS A 19 4.30 -16.00 -16.16
N PHE A 20 3.17 -16.63 -15.84
CA PHE A 20 3.19 -17.88 -15.09
C PHE A 20 3.72 -19.04 -15.95
N THR A 21 4.90 -19.57 -15.64
CA THR A 21 5.58 -20.59 -16.48
C THR A 21 5.77 -21.94 -15.80
N THR A 22 5.84 -22.01 -14.47
CA THR A 22 6.18 -23.26 -13.77
C THR A 22 5.49 -23.39 -12.43
N LEU A 23 4.91 -24.57 -12.19
CA LEU A 23 4.38 -24.99 -10.89
C LEU A 23 5.28 -26.06 -10.27
N TYR A 24 5.58 -25.87 -8.99
CA TYR A 24 6.29 -26.84 -8.16
C TYR A 24 5.33 -27.38 -7.11
N ILE A 25 5.18 -28.70 -7.05
CA ILE A 25 4.34 -29.37 -6.06
C ILE A 25 5.20 -30.36 -5.29
N SER A 26 5.20 -30.21 -3.98
CA SER A 26 5.84 -31.17 -3.07
C SER A 26 4.77 -31.97 -2.36
N PHE A 27 4.88 -33.29 -2.42
CA PHE A 27 3.99 -34.24 -1.76
C PHE A 27 4.81 -35.36 -1.12
N SER A 28 4.29 -35.97 -0.05
CA SER A 28 4.85 -37.19 0.56
C SER A 28 3.69 -38.08 0.98
N GLY A 29 3.78 -39.36 0.58
CA GLY A 29 2.65 -40.27 0.64
C GLY A 29 1.45 -39.70 -0.11
N ASN A 30 0.32 -39.60 0.59
CA ASN A 30 -0.95 -39.15 0.03
C ASN A 30 -1.31 -37.71 0.36
N LYS A 31 -0.34 -36.86 0.71
CA LYS A 31 -0.61 -35.48 1.12
C LYS A 31 0.29 -34.49 0.40
N ILE A 32 -0.30 -33.37 0.00
CA ILE A 32 0.42 -32.26 -0.65
C ILE A 32 0.88 -31.28 0.43
N TYR A 33 2.18 -30.97 0.48
CA TYR A 33 2.79 -30.11 1.50
C TYR A 33 2.83 -28.65 1.09
N SER A 34 3.19 -28.40 -0.17
CA SER A 34 3.39 -27.06 -0.68
C SER A 34 3.16 -27.00 -2.18
N ILE A 35 2.72 -25.83 -2.61
CA ILE A 35 2.65 -25.43 -4.00
C ILE A 35 3.44 -24.13 -4.12
N GLN A 36 4.34 -24.05 -5.09
CA GLN A 36 5.08 -22.84 -5.41
C GLN A 36 4.96 -22.53 -6.89
N PHE A 37 4.84 -21.24 -7.20
CA PHE A 37 4.71 -20.72 -8.55
C PHE A 37 6.00 -19.98 -8.91
N SER A 38 6.53 -20.21 -10.11
CA SER A 38 7.65 -19.41 -10.67
C SER A 38 7.20 -18.67 -11.92
N TYR A 39 7.80 -17.48 -12.08
CA TYR A 39 7.56 -16.56 -13.18
C TYR A 39 8.90 -16.37 -13.91
N ASP A 40 8.87 -16.41 -15.25
CA ASP A 40 10.04 -16.19 -16.11
C ASP A 40 11.21 -17.20 -15.93
N ASN A 41 10.93 -18.48 -15.70
CA ASN A 41 11.94 -19.56 -15.62
C ASN A 41 13.07 -19.31 -14.59
N GLN A 42 12.84 -18.54 -13.53
CA GLN A 42 13.79 -18.50 -12.43
C GLN A 42 13.76 -19.83 -11.68
N ALA A 43 14.90 -20.53 -11.70
CA ALA A 43 15.05 -21.85 -11.07
C ALA A 43 14.79 -21.74 -9.56
N ALA A 44 13.71 -22.35 -9.08
CA ALA A 44 13.49 -22.50 -7.64
C ALA A 44 14.40 -23.62 -7.12
N SER A 45 15.25 -23.32 -6.13
CA SER A 45 16.08 -24.33 -5.46
C SER A 45 15.23 -25.09 -4.43
N LEU A 46 14.69 -26.24 -4.81
CA LEU A 46 13.99 -27.14 -3.90
C LEU A 46 14.50 -28.57 -4.06
N TYR A 47 14.56 -29.29 -2.93
CA TYR A 47 14.78 -30.73 -2.89
C TYR A 47 13.56 -31.44 -3.46
N ASP A 48 13.73 -32.05 -4.63
CA ASP A 48 12.85 -33.03 -5.28
C ASP A 48 11.34 -32.70 -5.45
N PRO A 49 10.96 -31.48 -5.92
CA PRO A 49 9.56 -31.23 -6.29
C PRO A 49 9.24 -31.86 -7.64
N SER A 50 8.01 -32.37 -7.79
CA SER A 50 7.48 -32.61 -9.13
C SER A 50 7.21 -31.26 -9.80
N GLN A 51 7.77 -31.08 -11.00
CA GLN A 51 7.66 -29.85 -11.76
C GLN A 51 6.70 -30.05 -12.93
N PHE A 52 5.92 -29.02 -13.23
CA PHE A 52 5.12 -28.95 -14.44
C PHE A 52 5.34 -27.57 -15.07
N LEU A 53 5.80 -27.59 -16.32
CA LEU A 53 6.05 -26.39 -17.13
C LEU A 53 4.86 -26.18 -18.05
N LEU A 54 4.37 -24.95 -18.09
CA LEU A 54 3.40 -24.50 -19.10
C LEU A 54 4.17 -23.95 -20.30
N ASP A 55 3.73 -24.29 -21.51
CA ASP A 55 4.15 -23.54 -22.70
C ASP A 55 3.70 -22.08 -22.60
N LYS A 56 4.34 -21.20 -23.39
CA LYS A 56 4.04 -19.75 -23.41
C LYS A 56 2.56 -19.41 -23.68
N ASP A 57 1.83 -20.29 -24.37
CA ASP A 57 0.41 -20.16 -24.73
C ASP A 57 -0.50 -21.16 -23.98
N GLU A 58 0.06 -21.97 -23.08
CA GLU A 58 -0.68 -22.89 -22.24
C GLU A 58 -1.11 -22.21 -20.93
N ARG A 59 -2.36 -22.44 -20.52
CA ARG A 59 -2.93 -21.92 -19.28
C ARG A 59 -3.80 -22.96 -18.62
N ILE A 60 -3.77 -23.00 -17.29
CA ILE A 60 -4.64 -23.84 -16.47
C ILE A 60 -6.08 -23.33 -16.59
N THR A 61 -7.01 -24.23 -16.90
CA THR A 61 -8.45 -23.96 -17.05
C THR A 61 -9.31 -24.70 -16.02
N LEU A 62 -8.79 -25.78 -15.43
CA LEU A 62 -9.42 -26.51 -14.34
C LEU A 62 -8.39 -26.91 -13.31
N ILE A 63 -8.73 -26.74 -12.04
CA ILE A 63 -8.05 -27.41 -10.94
C ILE A 63 -9.07 -28.35 -10.32
N SER A 64 -8.72 -29.62 -10.18
CA SER A 64 -9.50 -30.57 -9.41
C SER A 64 -8.60 -31.33 -8.45
N GLY A 65 -9.16 -32.17 -7.61
CA GLY A 65 -8.38 -32.92 -6.65
C GLY A 65 -9.25 -33.62 -5.64
N THR A 66 -8.61 -34.23 -4.65
CA THR A 66 -9.29 -34.88 -3.52
C THR A 66 -8.81 -34.31 -2.20
N ARG A 67 -9.69 -34.32 -1.21
CA ARG A 67 -9.39 -33.97 0.18
C ARG A 67 -9.82 -35.10 1.10
N SER A 68 -8.91 -35.58 1.94
CA SER A 68 -9.21 -36.60 2.95
C SER A 68 -9.57 -35.94 4.28
N GLY A 69 -10.77 -36.25 4.79
CA GLY A 69 -11.29 -35.66 6.02
C GLY A 69 -11.37 -34.13 5.98
N THR A 70 -11.16 -33.49 7.14
CA THR A 70 -11.20 -32.03 7.27
C THR A 70 -9.85 -31.34 7.07
N LEU A 71 -8.75 -32.03 6.75
CA LEU A 71 -7.42 -31.43 7.01
C LEU A 71 -6.38 -31.47 5.88
N ALA A 72 -6.50 -32.28 4.81
CA ALA A 72 -5.45 -32.27 3.78
C ALA A 72 -5.97 -32.55 2.36
N VAL A 73 -5.48 -31.76 1.40
CA VAL A 73 -5.55 -32.04 -0.04
C VAL A 73 -4.62 -33.21 -0.33
N THR A 74 -5.20 -34.29 -0.84
CA THR A 74 -4.53 -35.58 -1.10
C THR A 74 -4.23 -35.81 -2.57
N SER A 75 -4.92 -35.09 -3.46
CA SER A 75 -4.53 -34.99 -4.85
C SER A 75 -4.86 -33.63 -5.45
N LEU A 76 -4.13 -33.27 -6.50
CA LEU A 76 -4.39 -32.13 -7.36
C LEU A 76 -4.22 -32.53 -8.81
N THR A 77 -5.20 -32.18 -9.63
CA THR A 77 -5.20 -32.36 -11.07
C THR A 77 -5.39 -31.00 -11.72
N PHE A 78 -4.46 -30.63 -12.60
CA PHE A 78 -4.52 -29.41 -13.39
C PHE A 78 -4.84 -29.80 -14.83
N GLU A 79 -5.90 -29.24 -15.39
CA GLU A 79 -6.18 -29.33 -16.83
C GLU A 79 -5.92 -27.99 -17.49
N THR A 80 -5.36 -28.02 -18.70
CA THR A 80 -4.99 -26.81 -19.44
C THR A 80 -5.86 -26.60 -20.68
N ASN A 81 -5.82 -25.39 -21.23
CA ASN A 81 -6.48 -25.05 -22.50
C ASN A 81 -5.97 -25.88 -23.70
N LYS A 82 -4.82 -26.56 -23.57
CA LYS A 82 -4.30 -27.48 -24.59
C LYS A 82 -4.78 -28.92 -24.41
N GLY A 83 -5.59 -29.19 -23.39
CA GLY A 83 -6.08 -30.52 -23.06
C GLY A 83 -5.07 -31.40 -22.32
N ASN A 84 -3.97 -30.83 -21.84
CA ASN A 84 -3.04 -31.57 -20.99
C ASN A 84 -3.60 -31.70 -19.57
N THR A 85 -3.30 -32.82 -18.93
CA THR A 85 -3.73 -33.13 -17.56
C THR A 85 -2.53 -33.52 -16.70
N TYR A 86 -2.35 -32.83 -15.59
CA TYR A 86 -1.25 -33.05 -14.65
C TYR A 86 -1.81 -33.42 -13.28
N THR A 87 -1.64 -34.67 -12.86
CA THR A 87 -2.17 -35.18 -11.58
C THR A 87 -1.05 -35.49 -10.59
N TYR A 88 -1.24 -35.06 -9.35
CA TYR A 88 -0.32 -35.22 -8.22
C TYR A 88 -1.07 -35.78 -7.02
N GLY A 89 -0.47 -36.71 -6.29
CA GLY A 89 -1.13 -37.40 -5.16
C GLY A 89 -1.94 -38.64 -5.56
N ASP A 90 -2.61 -39.27 -4.59
CA ASP A 90 -3.15 -40.65 -4.74
C ASP A 90 -4.67 -40.73 -4.95
N GLY A 91 -5.39 -39.61 -4.87
CA GLY A 91 -6.83 -39.55 -5.13
C GLY A 91 -7.73 -40.01 -3.98
N GLY A 92 -7.20 -40.25 -2.78
CA GLY A 92 -8.01 -40.68 -1.63
C GLY A 92 -8.81 -39.52 -1.00
N GLY A 93 -10.14 -39.50 -1.13
CA GLY A 93 -11.00 -38.57 -0.37
C GLY A 93 -12.20 -37.99 -1.14
N ARG A 94 -12.74 -36.87 -0.66
CA ARG A 94 -13.82 -36.13 -1.34
C ARG A 94 -13.24 -35.30 -2.47
N VAL A 95 -13.82 -35.44 -3.67
CA VAL A 95 -13.41 -34.70 -4.86
C VAL A 95 -13.83 -33.23 -4.74
N PHE A 96 -12.95 -32.32 -5.16
CA PHE A 96 -13.28 -30.92 -5.44
C PHE A 96 -12.89 -30.54 -6.87
N LYS A 97 -13.56 -29.53 -7.41
CA LYS A 97 -13.29 -28.96 -8.72
C LYS A 97 -13.44 -27.43 -8.63
N VAL A 98 -12.46 -26.73 -9.16
CA VAL A 98 -12.41 -25.28 -9.35
C VAL A 98 -12.23 -25.08 -10.86
N GLN A 99 -13.36 -24.93 -11.55
CA GLN A 99 -13.38 -24.61 -12.98
C GLN A 99 -13.42 -23.10 -13.13
N VAL A 100 -12.61 -22.58 -14.05
CA VAL A 100 -12.41 -21.15 -14.21
C VAL A 100 -12.48 -20.82 -15.69
N ASP A 101 -13.48 -20.02 -16.04
CA ASP A 101 -13.65 -19.51 -17.39
C ASP A 101 -12.61 -18.40 -17.62
N GLY A 102 -11.43 -18.79 -18.11
CA GLY A 102 -10.34 -17.86 -18.40
C GLY A 102 -8.97 -18.35 -17.95
N LYS A 103 -8.06 -17.40 -17.76
CA LYS A 103 -6.70 -17.65 -17.29
C LYS A 103 -6.67 -17.52 -15.77
N ILE A 104 -6.22 -18.55 -15.08
CA ILE A 104 -5.87 -18.47 -13.66
C ILE A 104 -4.68 -17.52 -13.51
N ILE A 105 -4.86 -16.45 -12.75
CA ILE A 105 -3.83 -15.42 -12.52
C ILE A 105 -3.21 -15.48 -11.13
N GLY A 106 -3.80 -16.28 -10.26
CA GLY A 106 -3.35 -16.39 -8.90
C GLY A 106 -3.98 -17.59 -8.23
N PHE A 107 -3.42 -17.92 -7.08
CA PHE A 107 -3.94 -18.98 -6.23
C PHE A 107 -4.02 -18.44 -4.82
N HIS A 108 -4.98 -18.96 -4.09
CA HIS A 108 -5.09 -18.70 -2.66
C HIS A 108 -5.49 -19.99 -1.98
N GLY A 109 -5.15 -20.10 -0.71
CA GLY A 109 -5.37 -21.34 -0.01
C GLY A 109 -5.04 -21.22 1.46
N SER A 110 -5.11 -22.37 2.12
CA SER A 110 -4.62 -22.51 3.48
C SER A 110 -3.72 -23.73 3.59
N TYR A 111 -2.72 -23.63 4.45
CA TYR A 111 -1.89 -24.77 4.82
C TYR A 111 -1.64 -24.78 6.33
N GLU A 112 -1.41 -25.98 6.85
CA GLU A 112 -0.91 -26.23 8.21
C GLU A 112 0.40 -27.02 8.09
N GLU A 113 0.38 -28.32 8.40
CA GLU A 113 1.43 -29.27 8.02
C GLU A 113 1.34 -29.62 6.52
N TYR A 114 0.11 -29.62 5.99
CA TYR A 114 -0.25 -29.94 4.61
C TYR A 114 -1.11 -28.83 4.01
N LEU A 115 -1.24 -28.81 2.70
CA LEU A 115 -2.21 -27.98 1.99
C LEU A 115 -3.61 -28.40 2.42
N THR A 116 -4.34 -27.53 3.11
CA THR A 116 -5.66 -27.84 3.69
C THR A 116 -6.80 -27.33 2.81
N ALA A 117 -6.55 -26.29 2.02
CA ALA A 117 -7.45 -25.79 0.98
C ALA A 117 -6.65 -25.13 -0.14
N LEU A 118 -7.15 -25.24 -1.36
CA LEU A 118 -6.66 -24.54 -2.54
C LEU A 118 -7.84 -24.00 -3.33
N ASP A 119 -7.72 -22.76 -3.75
CA ASP A 119 -8.63 -22.07 -4.63
C ASP A 119 -7.80 -21.23 -5.63
N ALA A 120 -8.43 -20.80 -6.71
CA ALA A 120 -7.79 -20.04 -7.77
C ALA A 120 -8.42 -18.66 -7.92
N SER A 121 -7.58 -17.63 -8.03
CA SER A 121 -7.99 -16.32 -8.50
C SER A 121 -8.01 -16.36 -10.03
N ASN A 122 -9.21 -16.21 -10.60
CA ASN A 122 -9.36 -15.96 -12.02
C ASN A 122 -9.21 -14.46 -12.31
N ALA A 123 -8.64 -14.10 -13.46
CA ALA A 123 -8.71 -12.74 -13.98
C ALA A 123 -10.15 -12.27 -14.20
N ALA A 124 -11.11 -13.20 -14.27
CA ALA A 124 -12.49 -12.89 -14.58
C ALA A 124 -13.32 -12.31 -13.42
N VAL A 125 -12.90 -12.41 -12.14
CA VAL A 125 -13.67 -11.79 -11.05
C VAL A 125 -13.37 -10.30 -11.00
N THR A 126 -14.10 -9.53 -11.81
CA THR A 126 -13.95 -8.09 -11.82
C THR A 126 -14.68 -7.52 -10.62
N ARG A 127 -13.92 -7.12 -9.61
CA ARG A 127 -14.44 -6.28 -8.52
C ARG A 127 -14.53 -4.85 -9.02
N TRP A 128 -15.63 -4.20 -8.70
CA TRP A 128 -15.85 -2.83 -9.10
C TRP A 128 -16.38 -2.03 -7.92
N ARG A 129 -16.03 -0.76 -7.90
CA ARG A 129 -16.56 0.23 -6.97
C ARG A 129 -16.85 1.48 -7.79
N CYS A 130 -18.03 2.02 -7.61
CA CYS A 130 -18.45 3.22 -8.30
C CYS A 130 -19.10 4.15 -7.28
N GLU A 131 -18.29 5.12 -6.86
CA GLU A 131 -18.69 6.23 -6.01
C GLU A 131 -18.27 7.49 -6.78
N PRO A 132 -19.09 7.95 -7.74
CA PRO A 132 -18.75 9.14 -8.50
C PRO A 132 -18.57 10.32 -7.53
N PRO A 133 -17.41 10.99 -7.53
CA PRO A 133 -17.15 12.07 -6.58
C PRO A 133 -18.14 13.22 -6.72
N ASP A 134 -18.68 13.44 -7.92
CA ASP A 134 -19.72 14.43 -8.23
C ASP A 134 -21.16 13.91 -8.15
N LEU A 135 -21.43 12.73 -7.59
CA LEU A 135 -22.80 12.19 -7.54
C LEU A 135 -23.75 13.09 -6.72
N ASP A 136 -24.78 13.64 -7.37
CA ASP A 136 -25.90 14.31 -6.70
C ASP A 136 -27.16 13.45 -6.60
N LYS A 137 -27.51 12.61 -7.58
CA LYS A 137 -28.57 11.61 -7.37
C LYS A 137 -28.56 10.62 -8.50
N PHE A 138 -28.93 9.38 -8.21
CA PHE A 138 -29.25 8.44 -9.28
C PHE A 138 -30.54 8.87 -9.97
N THR A 139 -30.54 8.88 -11.30
CA THR A 139 -31.70 9.19 -12.13
C THR A 139 -32.29 7.93 -12.70
N THR A 140 -31.45 7.06 -13.28
CA THR A 140 -31.88 5.84 -13.96
C THR A 140 -31.01 4.67 -13.54
N LEU A 141 -31.61 3.51 -13.27
CA LEU A 141 -30.86 2.26 -13.12
C LEU A 141 -31.18 1.35 -14.30
N TYR A 142 -30.16 0.81 -14.94
CA TYR A 142 -30.27 -0.22 -15.97
C TYR A 142 -29.81 -1.57 -15.42
N ILE A 143 -30.64 -2.59 -15.57
CA ILE A 143 -30.36 -3.96 -15.16
C ILE A 143 -30.54 -4.87 -16.37
N SER A 144 -29.49 -5.60 -16.74
CA SER A 144 -29.59 -6.62 -17.79
C SER A 144 -29.75 -7.99 -17.15
N PHE A 145 -30.85 -8.69 -17.46
CA PHE A 145 -31.13 -10.02 -16.88
C PHE A 145 -31.84 -10.95 -17.86
N SER A 146 -31.68 -12.26 -17.68
CA SER A 146 -32.47 -13.28 -18.39
C SER A 146 -32.70 -14.47 -17.46
N GLY A 147 -33.96 -14.74 -17.14
CA GLY A 147 -34.36 -15.74 -16.17
C GLY A 147 -33.81 -15.43 -14.77
N ASN A 148 -33.16 -16.42 -14.15
CA ASN A 148 -32.56 -16.31 -12.81
C ASN A 148 -31.12 -15.74 -12.80
N LYS A 149 -30.70 -15.00 -13.83
CA LYS A 149 -29.33 -14.48 -13.95
C LYS A 149 -29.34 -12.97 -14.19
N ILE A 150 -28.69 -12.20 -13.31
CA ILE A 150 -28.40 -10.78 -13.51
C ILE A 150 -27.01 -10.67 -14.18
N TYR A 151 -26.96 -10.16 -15.41
CA TYR A 151 -25.73 -10.08 -16.21
C TYR A 151 -24.93 -8.82 -15.89
N SER A 152 -25.60 -7.68 -15.77
CA SER A 152 -24.96 -6.39 -15.52
C SER A 152 -25.89 -5.38 -14.87
N ILE A 153 -25.28 -4.41 -14.19
CA ILE A 153 -25.92 -3.20 -13.68
C ILE A 153 -25.17 -1.97 -14.19
N GLN A 154 -25.92 -0.96 -14.61
CA GLN A 154 -25.41 0.36 -14.97
C GLN A 154 -26.34 1.39 -14.34
N PHE A 155 -25.85 2.57 -14.03
CA PHE A 155 -26.70 3.63 -13.52
C PHE A 155 -26.35 4.98 -14.15
N SER A 156 -27.38 5.77 -14.40
CA SER A 156 -27.28 7.20 -14.68
C SER A 156 -27.46 7.98 -13.39
N TYR A 157 -26.77 9.09 -13.30
CA TYR A 157 -26.88 10.00 -12.18
C TYR A 157 -26.73 11.44 -12.61
N ASP A 158 -27.46 12.33 -11.94
CA ASP A 158 -27.16 13.75 -11.99
C ASP A 158 -25.92 13.98 -11.15
N ASN A 159 -24.94 14.66 -11.74
CA ASN A 159 -23.83 15.16 -10.96
C ASN A 159 -24.20 16.43 -10.17
N GLN A 160 -23.30 16.94 -9.34
CA GLN A 160 -23.51 18.17 -8.56
C GLN A 160 -23.81 19.41 -9.40
N ALA A 161 -23.58 19.37 -10.72
CA ALA A 161 -23.96 20.42 -11.66
C ALA A 161 -25.35 20.20 -12.30
N GLY A 162 -26.08 19.17 -11.89
CA GLY A 162 -27.38 18.77 -12.46
C GLY A 162 -27.30 18.19 -13.87
N LYS A 163 -26.11 17.75 -14.32
CA LYS A 163 -25.94 17.08 -15.62
C LYS A 163 -25.95 15.57 -15.41
N GLU A 164 -26.76 14.88 -16.20
CA GLU A 164 -26.83 13.42 -16.20
C GLU A 164 -25.54 12.80 -16.77
N LYS A 165 -25.01 11.78 -16.09
CA LYS A 165 -23.85 10.98 -16.48
C LYS A 165 -24.15 9.50 -16.29
N ASP A 166 -23.59 8.68 -17.16
CA ASP A 166 -23.66 7.23 -17.04
C ASP A 166 -22.41 6.67 -16.37
N SER A 167 -22.60 5.71 -15.47
CA SER A 167 -21.52 4.83 -15.04
C SER A 167 -21.11 3.87 -16.18
N PRO A 168 -19.92 3.27 -16.11
CA PRO A 168 -19.65 2.02 -16.79
C PRO A 168 -20.73 0.97 -16.49
N SER A 169 -20.96 0.06 -17.42
CA SER A 169 -21.75 -1.15 -17.15
C SER A 169 -20.90 -2.14 -16.35
N TYR A 170 -21.38 -2.51 -15.18
CA TYR A 170 -20.72 -3.45 -14.28
C TYR A 170 -21.34 -4.83 -14.41
N GLY A 171 -20.63 -5.72 -15.11
CA GLY A 171 -21.11 -7.03 -15.51
C GLY A 171 -20.60 -7.40 -16.90
N VAL A 172 -21.22 -8.42 -17.49
CA VAL A 172 -20.96 -8.80 -18.89
C VAL A 172 -22.14 -8.41 -19.78
N THR A 173 -21.91 -8.45 -21.09
CA THR A 173 -22.97 -8.25 -22.08
C THR A 173 -23.86 -9.49 -22.11
N GLY A 174 -25.16 -9.33 -21.89
CA GLY A 174 -26.14 -10.41 -21.97
C GLY A 174 -27.46 -10.04 -21.29
N GLY A 175 -28.47 -10.87 -21.51
CA GLY A 175 -29.83 -10.64 -21.00
C GLY A 175 -30.57 -9.47 -21.66
N ASN A 176 -31.82 -9.27 -21.22
CA ASN A 176 -32.65 -8.15 -21.65
C ASN A 176 -32.36 -6.94 -20.76
N LYS A 177 -31.93 -5.83 -21.38
CA LYS A 177 -31.69 -4.56 -20.69
C LYS A 177 -33.04 -3.95 -20.30
N ASN A 178 -33.26 -3.79 -19.00
CA ASN A 178 -34.41 -3.11 -18.42
C ASN A 178 -33.94 -1.89 -17.64
N SER A 179 -34.83 -0.93 -17.41
CA SER A 179 -34.52 0.24 -16.59
C SER A 179 -35.72 0.77 -15.84
N PHE A 180 -35.46 1.53 -14.78
CA PHE A 180 -36.45 2.37 -14.13
C PHE A 180 -35.88 3.74 -13.84
N LEU A 181 -36.75 4.75 -13.94
CA LEU A 181 -36.45 6.16 -13.68
C LEU A 181 -36.86 6.48 -12.24
N LEU A 182 -36.02 7.22 -11.54
CA LEU A 182 -36.30 7.81 -10.24
C LEU A 182 -36.79 9.24 -10.45
N ASP A 183 -37.92 9.59 -9.82
CA ASP A 183 -38.38 10.98 -9.81
C ASP A 183 -37.37 11.91 -9.12
N LYS A 184 -37.53 13.23 -9.31
CA LYS A 184 -36.63 14.26 -8.76
C LYS A 184 -36.39 14.14 -7.25
N ASP A 185 -37.38 13.68 -6.49
CA ASP A 185 -37.39 13.50 -5.04
C ASP A 185 -37.44 12.02 -4.61
N GLU A 186 -37.34 11.09 -5.57
CA GLU A 186 -37.29 9.66 -5.29
C GLU A 186 -35.85 9.17 -5.11
N ARG A 187 -35.63 8.34 -4.10
CA ARG A 187 -34.34 7.71 -3.80
C ARG A 187 -34.53 6.28 -3.31
N ILE A 188 -33.57 5.43 -3.63
CA ILE A 188 -33.54 4.04 -3.18
C ILE A 188 -33.26 4.01 -1.67
N THR A 189 -34.10 3.31 -0.92
CA THR A 189 -34.01 3.13 0.55
C THR A 189 -33.72 1.68 0.95
N LEU A 190 -34.02 0.72 0.08
CA LEU A 190 -33.68 -0.69 0.30
C LEU A 190 -33.24 -1.33 -1.02
N ILE A 191 -32.16 -2.10 -0.95
CA ILE A 191 -31.78 -3.05 -1.99
C ILE A 191 -31.94 -4.44 -1.41
N SER A 192 -32.71 -5.30 -2.05
CA SER A 192 -32.84 -6.69 -1.66
C SER A 192 -32.77 -7.59 -2.88
N GLY A 193 -32.72 -8.89 -2.67
CA GLY A 193 -32.64 -9.83 -3.77
C GLY A 193 -32.38 -11.24 -3.29
N THR A 194 -32.17 -12.15 -4.24
CA THR A 194 -31.71 -13.50 -3.96
C THR A 194 -30.38 -13.79 -4.64
N ARG A 195 -29.60 -14.69 -4.02
CA ARG A 195 -28.37 -15.25 -4.58
C ARG A 195 -28.47 -16.77 -4.56
N SER A 196 -28.24 -17.42 -5.69
CA SER A 196 -28.26 -18.89 -5.81
C SER A 196 -26.85 -19.45 -5.76
N GLY A 197 -26.65 -20.48 -4.93
CA GLY A 197 -25.35 -21.14 -4.79
C GLY A 197 -24.22 -20.18 -4.39
N THR A 198 -23.02 -20.42 -4.92
CA THR A 198 -21.83 -19.66 -4.57
C THR A 198 -21.59 -18.42 -5.43
N LEU A 199 -22.25 -18.16 -6.56
CA LEU A 199 -21.68 -17.19 -7.51
C LEU A 199 -22.63 -16.24 -8.25
N ALA A 200 -23.97 -16.33 -8.22
CA ALA A 200 -24.79 -15.39 -9.01
C ALA A 200 -25.93 -14.74 -8.20
N VAL A 201 -26.04 -13.41 -8.32
CA VAL A 201 -27.25 -12.65 -7.97
C VAL A 201 -28.33 -13.06 -8.96
N THR A 202 -29.44 -13.59 -8.44
CA THR A 202 -30.54 -14.17 -9.22
C THR A 202 -31.78 -13.29 -9.24
N SER A 203 -31.89 -12.37 -8.29
CA SER A 203 -32.84 -11.26 -8.36
C SER A 203 -32.32 -10.02 -7.65
N LEU A 204 -32.82 -8.87 -8.08
CA LEU A 204 -32.62 -7.57 -7.44
C LEU A 204 -33.99 -6.91 -7.25
N THR A 205 -34.20 -6.31 -6.09
CA THR A 205 -35.39 -5.52 -5.76
C THR A 205 -34.96 -4.22 -5.13
N PHE A 206 -35.37 -3.10 -5.72
CA PHE A 206 -35.12 -1.76 -5.21
C PHE A 206 -36.43 -1.19 -4.66
N GLU A 207 -36.45 -0.81 -3.39
CA GLU A 207 -37.56 -0.06 -2.80
C GLU A 207 -37.13 1.41 -2.60
N THR A 208 -38.04 2.33 -2.85
CA THR A 208 -37.76 3.78 -2.77
C THR A 208 -38.50 4.46 -1.64
N ASN A 209 -38.07 5.68 -1.28
CA ASN A 209 -38.76 6.53 -0.31
C ASN A 209 -40.20 6.91 -0.70
N LYS A 210 -40.60 6.71 -1.97
CA LYS A 210 -41.98 6.90 -2.45
C LYS A 210 -42.85 5.64 -2.31
N GLY A 211 -42.28 4.53 -1.84
CA GLY A 211 -42.97 3.25 -1.74
C GLY A 211 -43.05 2.48 -3.06
N ASN A 212 -42.30 2.89 -4.09
CA ASN A 212 -42.20 2.15 -5.33
C ASN A 212 -41.24 0.96 -5.15
N THR A 213 -41.54 -0.15 -5.82
CA THR A 213 -40.74 -1.38 -5.78
C THR A 213 -40.43 -1.84 -7.20
N TYR A 214 -39.14 -2.00 -7.50
CA TYR A 214 -38.65 -2.43 -8.81
C TYR A 214 -37.91 -3.76 -8.68
N THR A 215 -38.48 -4.85 -9.20
CA THR A 215 -37.93 -6.20 -9.10
C THR A 215 -37.48 -6.75 -10.45
N TYR A 216 -36.29 -7.35 -10.47
CA TYR A 216 -35.64 -7.92 -11.66
C TYR A 216 -35.10 -9.31 -11.36
N GLY A 217 -35.22 -10.24 -12.30
CA GLY A 217 -34.86 -11.66 -12.17
C GLY A 217 -35.93 -12.52 -11.51
N ASP A 218 -35.84 -13.84 -11.70
CA ASP A 218 -36.93 -14.77 -11.35
C ASP A 218 -36.99 -15.17 -9.87
N GLY A 219 -35.97 -14.80 -9.07
CA GLY A 219 -35.89 -15.18 -7.66
C GLY A 219 -35.50 -16.66 -7.45
N GLY A 220 -34.56 -16.89 -6.55
CA GLY A 220 -34.10 -18.24 -6.20
C GLY A 220 -32.81 -18.22 -5.39
N GLY A 221 -32.78 -18.91 -4.25
CA GLY A 221 -31.62 -18.99 -3.37
C GLY A 221 -31.78 -18.19 -2.07
N ARG A 222 -30.65 -17.75 -1.50
CA ARG A 222 -30.61 -17.04 -0.21
C ARG A 222 -30.97 -15.56 -0.41
N VAL A 223 -31.90 -15.07 0.40
CA VAL A 223 -32.31 -13.66 0.40
C VAL A 223 -31.21 -12.80 1.04
N PHE A 224 -30.92 -11.66 0.43
CA PHE A 224 -30.13 -10.59 1.05
C PHE A 224 -30.93 -9.29 1.07
N LYS A 225 -30.59 -8.43 2.03
CA LYS A 225 -31.18 -7.09 2.20
C LYS A 225 -30.08 -6.13 2.65
N VAL A 226 -29.99 -4.99 1.98
CA VAL A 226 -29.12 -3.86 2.26
C VAL A 226 -30.03 -2.65 2.45
N GLN A 227 -30.30 -2.31 3.71
CA GLN A 227 -31.05 -1.12 4.05
C GLN A 227 -30.15 0.10 3.95
N VAL A 228 -30.63 1.13 3.28
CA VAL A 228 -29.90 2.39 3.08
C VAL A 228 -30.64 3.50 3.80
N ASP A 229 -30.10 3.89 4.96
CA ASP A 229 -30.61 5.02 5.72
C ASP A 229 -29.99 6.32 5.18
N GLY A 230 -30.54 6.86 4.08
CA GLY A 230 -30.05 8.12 3.49
C GLY A 230 -29.90 8.09 1.98
N LYS A 231 -28.95 8.88 1.47
CA LYS A 231 -28.66 9.03 0.04
C LYS A 231 -27.58 8.01 -0.34
N ILE A 232 -27.88 7.06 -1.24
CA ILE A 232 -26.85 6.21 -1.84
C ILE A 232 -25.85 7.11 -2.59
N ILE A 233 -24.56 6.94 -2.31
CA ILE A 233 -23.45 7.65 -2.99
C ILE A 233 -22.64 6.75 -3.92
N GLY A 234 -23.05 5.50 -4.05
CA GLY A 234 -22.38 4.58 -4.95
C GLY A 234 -22.84 3.15 -4.77
N PHE A 235 -22.38 2.32 -5.69
CA PHE A 235 -22.54 0.87 -5.63
C PHE A 235 -21.17 0.24 -5.74
N HIS A 236 -21.03 -0.95 -5.18
CA HIS A 236 -19.85 -1.77 -5.37
C HIS A 236 -20.25 -3.24 -5.43
N GLY A 237 -19.41 -4.05 -6.05
CA GLY A 237 -19.77 -5.43 -6.28
C GLY A 237 -18.67 -6.21 -6.99
N SER A 238 -19.05 -7.38 -7.46
CA SER A 238 -18.21 -8.22 -8.29
C SER A 238 -19.05 -8.88 -9.37
N TYR A 239 -18.43 -9.17 -10.51
CA TYR A 239 -19.03 -9.97 -11.56
C TYR A 239 -18.00 -10.89 -12.21
N GLU A 240 -18.50 -11.98 -12.79
CA GLU A 240 -17.76 -12.93 -13.64
C GLU A 240 -18.56 -13.06 -14.93
N GLU A 241 -19.17 -14.24 -15.18
CA GLU A 241 -20.19 -14.41 -16.23
C GLU A 241 -21.52 -13.72 -15.88
N TYR A 242 -21.75 -13.45 -14.59
CA TYR A 242 -22.93 -12.78 -14.04
C TYR A 242 -22.52 -11.86 -12.89
N LEU A 243 -23.42 -10.97 -12.47
CA LEU A 243 -23.26 -10.21 -11.24
C LEU A 243 -23.21 -11.19 -10.05
N THR A 244 -22.07 -11.23 -9.36
CA THR A 244 -21.82 -12.21 -8.28
C THR A 244 -22.05 -11.62 -6.89
N ALA A 245 -21.91 -10.30 -6.75
CA ALA A 245 -22.25 -9.55 -5.54
C ALA A 245 -22.64 -8.10 -5.88
N LEU A 246 -23.51 -7.51 -5.06
CA LEU A 246 -23.88 -6.10 -5.10
C LEU A 246 -24.07 -5.58 -3.68
N ASP A 247 -23.53 -4.40 -3.42
CA ASP A 247 -23.71 -3.63 -2.19
C ASP A 247 -23.75 -2.12 -2.52
N ALA A 248 -24.18 -1.30 -1.57
CA ALA A 248 -24.35 0.14 -1.73
C ALA A 248 -23.57 0.95 -0.69
N SER A 249 -23.05 2.09 -1.13
CA SER A 249 -22.39 3.09 -0.28
C SER A 249 -23.38 4.20 0.05
N ASN A 250 -23.42 4.67 1.30
CA ASN A 250 -24.38 5.67 1.79
C ASN A 250 -23.67 6.94 2.28
N ALA A 251 -24.18 8.13 1.91
CA ALA A 251 -23.65 9.44 2.29
C ALA A 251 -23.80 9.74 3.80
N ALA A 252 -24.90 9.28 4.40
CA ALA A 252 -25.30 9.72 5.73
C ALA A 252 -24.45 9.10 6.85
N VAL A 253 -23.73 8.02 6.53
CA VAL A 253 -22.96 7.24 7.48
C VAL A 253 -21.56 7.88 7.60
N THR A 254 -21.34 8.69 8.65
CA THR A 254 -20.01 9.22 8.93
C THR A 254 -19.12 8.05 9.33
N ARG A 255 -18.30 7.57 8.38
CA ARG A 255 -17.31 6.52 8.63
C ARG A 255 -16.05 7.16 9.19
N TRP A 256 -15.52 6.56 10.23
CA TRP A 256 -14.29 7.02 10.87
C TRP A 256 -13.32 5.85 11.04
N ARG A 257 -12.04 6.14 10.94
CA ARG A 257 -10.94 5.23 11.23
C ARG A 257 -9.92 5.98 12.06
N CYS A 258 -9.53 5.41 13.20
CA CYS A 258 -8.53 6.00 14.06
C CYS A 258 -7.47 4.96 14.41
N GLU A 259 -6.32 5.13 13.78
CA GLU A 259 -5.07 4.41 14.04
C GLU A 259 -4.00 5.47 14.25
N PRO A 260 -3.82 6.00 15.47
CA PRO A 260 -2.81 7.01 15.69
C PRO A 260 -1.43 6.42 15.34
N PRO A 261 -0.63 7.07 14.48
CA PRO A 261 0.67 6.54 14.03
C PRO A 261 1.66 6.37 15.19
N ASP A 262 1.45 7.11 16.28
CA ASP A 262 2.28 7.09 17.49
C ASP A 262 1.60 6.34 18.65
N LEU A 263 0.56 5.54 18.40
CA LEU A 263 -0.18 4.87 19.46
C LEU A 263 0.73 3.85 20.16
N ASP A 264 1.14 4.14 21.40
CA ASP A 264 1.64 3.08 22.27
C ASP A 264 0.44 2.37 22.87
N LYS A 265 -0.38 3.01 23.70
CA LYS A 265 -1.42 2.31 24.46
C LYS A 265 -2.66 3.15 24.75
N PHE A 266 -3.85 2.56 24.71
CA PHE A 266 -5.06 3.19 25.27
C PHE A 266 -4.98 3.32 26.79
N THR A 267 -5.31 4.51 27.30
CA THR A 267 -5.38 4.82 28.74
C THR A 267 -6.82 4.85 29.21
N THR A 268 -7.68 5.60 28.52
CA THR A 268 -9.08 5.81 28.92
C THR A 268 -10.01 5.63 27.73
N LEU A 269 -11.15 4.97 27.94
CA LEU A 269 -12.25 4.93 26.97
C LEU A 269 -13.43 5.73 27.53
N TYR A 270 -13.98 6.64 26.73
CA TYR A 270 -15.20 7.38 27.03
C TYR A 270 -16.34 6.93 26.11
N ILE A 271 -17.50 6.62 26.68
CA ILE A 271 -18.70 6.19 25.97
C ILE A 271 -19.86 7.08 26.41
N SER A 272 -20.53 7.73 25.46
CA SER A 272 -21.74 8.51 25.75
C SER A 272 -22.97 7.70 25.34
N PHE A 273 -23.90 7.45 26.26
CA PHE A 273 -25.11 6.66 25.99
C PHE A 273 -26.33 7.15 26.78
N SER A 274 -27.53 6.89 26.26
CA SER A 274 -28.80 7.08 27.00
C SER A 274 -29.80 6.02 26.57
N GLY A 275 -30.25 5.22 27.53
CA GLY A 275 -31.11 4.07 27.26
C GLY A 275 -30.41 3.02 26.38
N ASN A 276 -31.11 2.57 25.35
CA ASN A 276 -30.61 1.61 24.36
C ASN A 276 -29.84 2.27 23.19
N LYS A 277 -29.27 3.47 23.37
CA LYS A 277 -28.57 4.17 22.28
C LYS A 277 -27.17 4.61 22.71
N ILE A 278 -26.14 4.16 21.99
CA ILE A 278 -24.78 4.66 22.10
C ILE A 278 -24.62 5.87 21.18
N TYR A 279 -24.34 7.05 21.71
CA TYR A 279 -24.23 8.30 20.95
C TYR A 279 -22.82 8.51 20.40
N SER A 280 -21.80 8.26 21.23
CA SER A 280 -20.41 8.45 20.82
C SER A 280 -19.41 7.58 21.59
N ILE A 281 -18.24 7.39 20.99
CA ILE A 281 -17.05 6.81 21.61
C ILE A 281 -15.86 7.75 21.41
N GLN A 282 -15.06 7.93 22.45
CA GLN A 282 -13.80 8.66 22.43
C GLN A 282 -12.78 7.86 23.24
N PHE A 283 -11.50 7.96 22.91
CA PHE A 283 -10.44 7.31 23.68
C PHE A 283 -9.22 8.20 23.85
N SER A 284 -8.53 8.03 24.97
CA SER A 284 -7.24 8.62 25.28
C SER A 284 -6.14 7.57 25.14
N TYR A 285 -4.96 8.01 24.77
CA TYR A 285 -3.82 7.13 24.57
C TYR A 285 -2.48 7.81 24.82
N ASP A 286 -1.50 7.04 25.26
CA ASP A 286 -0.11 7.49 25.31
C ASP A 286 0.50 7.44 23.92
N ASN A 287 1.09 8.57 23.48
CA ASN A 287 1.94 8.56 22.31
C ASN A 287 3.31 7.92 22.60
N GLN A 288 4.14 7.69 21.58
CA GLN A 288 5.50 7.15 21.74
C GLN A 288 6.41 7.95 22.70
N ALA A 289 6.06 9.21 23.01
CA ALA A 289 6.78 10.04 23.97
C ALA A 289 6.23 9.93 25.41
N GLY A 290 5.28 9.03 25.67
CA GLY A 290 4.61 8.86 26.96
C GLY A 290 3.70 10.02 27.36
N LYS A 291 3.25 10.83 26.40
CA LYS A 291 2.25 11.89 26.64
C LYS A 291 0.87 11.41 26.21
N GLU A 292 -0.08 11.56 27.13
CA GLU A 292 -1.48 11.28 26.86
C GLU A 292 -2.05 12.25 25.80
N LYS A 293 -2.81 11.70 24.85
CA LYS A 293 -3.53 12.41 23.80
C LYS A 293 -4.94 11.85 23.68
N ASP A 294 -5.89 12.72 23.39
CA ASP A 294 -7.26 12.33 23.10
C ASP A 294 -7.47 12.16 21.59
N SER A 295 -8.23 11.14 21.22
CA SER A 295 -8.86 11.07 19.90
C SER A 295 -10.05 12.05 19.81
N PRO A 296 -10.48 12.40 18.59
CA PRO A 296 -11.81 12.96 18.37
C PRO A 296 -12.91 12.09 18.98
N SER A 297 -14.02 12.71 19.37
CA SER A 297 -15.24 11.97 19.72
C SER A 297 -15.91 11.48 18.43
N TYR A 298 -16.10 10.17 18.31
CA TYR A 298 -16.74 9.53 17.16
C TYR A 298 -18.20 9.23 17.48
N GLY A 299 -19.10 10.07 16.98
CA GLY A 299 -20.52 10.08 17.32
C GLY A 299 -21.07 11.50 17.36
N VAL A 300 -22.29 11.65 17.85
CA VAL A 300 -22.89 12.97 18.12
C VAL A 300 -22.88 13.28 19.61
N THR A 301 -23.03 14.56 19.96
CA THR A 301 -23.19 14.97 21.35
C THR A 301 -24.55 14.52 21.88
N GLY A 302 -24.56 13.65 22.89
CA GLY A 302 -25.78 13.23 23.56
C GLY A 302 -25.53 12.14 24.59
N GLY A 303 -26.52 11.91 25.46
CA GLY A 303 -26.45 10.92 26.54
C GLY A 303 -25.47 11.26 27.66
N ASN A 304 -25.37 10.33 28.61
CA ASN A 304 -24.47 10.43 29.76
C ASN A 304 -23.08 9.92 29.37
N LYS A 305 -22.07 10.79 29.47
CA LYS A 305 -20.67 10.43 29.25
C LYS A 305 -20.17 9.59 30.43
N ASN A 306 -19.77 8.36 30.13
CA ASN A 306 -19.14 7.45 31.07
C ASN A 306 -17.72 7.13 30.59
N SER A 307 -16.87 6.63 31.48
CA SER A 307 -15.53 6.19 31.09
C SER A 307 -15.02 5.06 31.96
N PHE A 308 -14.02 4.35 31.46
CA PHE A 308 -13.19 3.45 32.25
C PHE A 308 -11.72 3.63 31.92
N LEU A 309 -10.89 3.49 32.95
CA LEU A 309 -9.44 3.57 32.87
C LEU A 309 -8.86 2.16 32.73
N LEU A 310 -7.88 2.00 31.85
CA LEU A 310 -7.10 0.77 31.69
C LEU A 310 -5.81 0.89 32.50
N ASP A 311 -5.57 -0.06 33.39
CA ASP A 311 -4.29 -0.16 34.12
C ASP A 311 -3.11 -0.28 33.15
N LYS A 312 -1.89 0.08 33.58
CA LYS A 312 -0.67 0.10 32.74
C LYS A 312 -0.47 -1.15 31.87
N ASP A 313 -0.80 -2.33 32.38
CA ASP A 313 -0.67 -3.65 31.74
C ASP A 313 -2.01 -4.25 31.24
N GLU A 314 -3.11 -3.50 31.40
CA GLU A 314 -4.42 -3.88 30.90
C GLU A 314 -4.64 -3.45 29.44
N ARG A 315 -5.23 -4.34 28.65
CA ARG A 315 -5.58 -4.12 27.25
C ARG A 315 -6.91 -4.79 26.92
N ILE A 316 -7.68 -4.17 26.03
CA ILE A 316 -8.94 -4.72 25.50
C ILE A 316 -8.62 -5.92 24.60
N THR A 317 -9.28 -7.05 24.83
CA THR A 317 -9.12 -8.32 24.09
C THR A 317 -10.39 -8.75 23.35
N LEU A 318 -11.55 -8.28 23.80
CA LEU A 318 -12.83 -8.51 23.13
C LEU A 318 -13.68 -7.24 23.16
N ILE A 319 -14.32 -6.96 22.04
CA ILE A 319 -15.43 -6.01 21.97
C ILE A 319 -16.67 -6.81 21.58
N SER A 320 -17.75 -6.66 22.33
CA SER A 320 -19.03 -7.24 21.98
C SER A 320 -20.14 -6.23 22.23
N GLY A 321 -21.36 -6.56 21.81
CA GLY A 321 -22.47 -5.64 21.97
C GLY A 321 -23.72 -6.14 21.30
N THR A 322 -24.74 -5.28 21.28
CA THR A 322 -25.96 -5.51 20.53
C THR A 322 -26.26 -4.35 19.60
N ARG A 323 -26.99 -4.64 18.52
CA ARG A 323 -27.42 -3.69 17.51
C ARG A 323 -28.90 -3.90 17.19
N SER A 324 -29.73 -2.86 17.25
CA SER A 324 -31.15 -2.97 16.91
C SER A 324 -31.41 -2.69 15.42
N GLY A 325 -32.60 -3.08 14.92
CA GLY A 325 -32.96 -3.04 13.50
C GLY A 325 -32.84 -1.67 12.81
N THR A 326 -32.76 -0.57 13.57
CA THR A 326 -32.48 0.79 13.06
C THR A 326 -30.97 1.09 13.00
N LEU A 327 -30.15 0.06 12.78
CA LEU A 327 -28.71 0.14 12.61
C LEU A 327 -27.89 0.71 13.78
N ALA A 328 -28.50 1.17 14.88
CA ALA A 328 -27.79 1.72 16.04
C ALA A 328 -27.23 0.62 16.96
N VAL A 329 -26.00 0.81 17.41
CA VAL A 329 -25.37 0.05 18.51
C VAL A 329 -26.11 0.40 19.79
N THR A 330 -26.70 -0.62 20.42
CA THR A 330 -27.57 -0.48 21.60
C THR A 330 -26.86 -0.88 22.89
N SER A 331 -25.78 -1.66 22.78
CA SER A 331 -24.82 -1.88 23.86
C SER A 331 -23.42 -2.13 23.35
N LEU A 332 -22.43 -1.80 24.19
CA LEU A 332 -21.02 -2.14 24.02
C LEU A 332 -20.49 -2.78 25.29
N THR A 333 -19.78 -3.88 25.15
CA THR A 333 -19.10 -4.61 26.21
C THR A 333 -17.64 -4.79 25.82
N PHE A 334 -16.72 -4.31 26.65
CA PHE A 334 -15.29 -4.46 26.50
C PHE A 334 -14.79 -5.46 27.53
N GLU A 335 -14.12 -6.53 27.09
CA GLU A 335 -13.39 -7.44 27.97
C GLU A 335 -11.88 -7.22 27.82
N THR A 336 -11.14 -7.31 28.92
CA THR A 336 -9.70 -7.07 28.94
C THR A 336 -8.91 -8.34 29.24
N ASN A 337 -7.60 -8.30 28.99
CA ASN A 337 -6.67 -9.37 29.37
C ASN A 337 -6.60 -9.62 30.89
N LYS A 338 -7.13 -8.71 31.72
CA LYS A 338 -7.24 -8.91 33.17
C LYS A 338 -8.56 -9.56 33.60
N GLY A 339 -9.45 -9.87 32.65
CA GLY A 339 -10.78 -10.41 32.92
C GLY A 339 -11.80 -9.35 33.38
N ASN A 340 -11.45 -8.06 33.34
CA ASN A 340 -12.41 -7.00 33.61
C ASN A 340 -13.38 -6.88 32.44
N THR A 341 -14.64 -6.56 32.76
CA THR A 341 -15.71 -6.41 31.77
C THR A 341 -16.41 -5.07 32.00
N TYR A 342 -16.46 -4.24 30.96
CA TYR A 342 -17.09 -2.91 30.99
C TYR A 342 -18.25 -2.88 30.01
N THR A 343 -19.48 -2.76 30.50
CA THR A 343 -20.71 -2.75 29.66
C THR A 343 -21.43 -1.42 29.72
N TYR A 344 -21.85 -0.93 28.55
CA TYR A 344 -22.53 0.34 28.35
C TYR A 344 -23.75 0.16 27.44
N GLY A 345 -24.83 0.90 27.72
CA GLY A 345 -26.12 0.78 27.04
C GLY A 345 -27.01 -0.36 27.59
N ASP A 346 -28.32 -0.26 27.35
CA ASP A 346 -29.32 -1.18 27.91
C ASP A 346 -29.45 -2.52 27.16
N GLY A 347 -28.79 -2.63 26.00
CA GLY A 347 -28.83 -3.81 25.15
C GLY A 347 -30.12 -3.97 24.33
N GLY A 348 -30.16 -5.01 23.50
CA GLY A 348 -31.30 -5.38 22.67
C GLY A 348 -30.99 -5.41 21.18
N GLY A 349 -31.51 -6.42 20.47
CA GLY A 349 -31.26 -6.64 19.04
C GLY A 349 -30.27 -7.78 18.78
N ARG A 350 -29.55 -7.70 17.65
CA ARG A 350 -28.59 -8.74 17.22
C ARG A 350 -27.25 -8.54 17.94
N VAL A 351 -26.73 -9.63 18.51
CA VAL A 351 -25.41 -9.65 19.15
C VAL A 351 -24.32 -9.59 18.09
N PHE A 352 -23.25 -8.83 18.37
CA PHE A 352 -22.01 -8.89 17.63
C PHE A 352 -20.82 -9.10 18.58
N LYS A 353 -19.74 -9.67 18.04
CA LYS A 353 -18.48 -9.89 18.74
C LYS A 353 -17.32 -9.64 17.77
N VAL A 354 -16.33 -8.89 18.23
CA VAL A 354 -15.05 -8.63 17.58
C VAL A 354 -13.98 -9.11 18.55
N GLN A 355 -13.51 -10.33 18.31
CA GLN A 355 -12.39 -10.92 19.03
C GLN A 355 -11.10 -10.62 18.27
N VAL A 356 -10.09 -10.17 18.99
CA VAL A 356 -8.84 -9.70 18.41
C VAL A 356 -7.69 -10.42 19.10
N ASP A 357 -6.97 -11.21 18.30
CA ASP A 357 -5.76 -11.93 18.74
C ASP A 357 -4.61 -10.92 18.82
N GLY A 358 -4.52 -10.16 19.92
CA GLY A 358 -3.45 -9.19 20.11
C GLY A 358 -3.86 -7.91 20.83
N LYS A 359 -3.09 -6.85 20.61
CA LYS A 359 -3.34 -5.50 21.14
C LYS A 359 -4.17 -4.73 20.12
N ILE A 360 -5.35 -4.26 20.54
CA ILE A 360 -6.11 -3.29 19.75
C ILE A 360 -5.27 -2.01 19.64
N ILE A 361 -5.06 -1.53 18.41
CA ILE A 361 -4.32 -0.31 18.09
C ILE A 361 -5.19 0.78 17.46
N GLY A 362 -6.49 0.54 17.39
CA GLY A 362 -7.37 1.48 16.75
C GLY A 362 -8.80 0.97 16.75
N PHE A 363 -9.70 1.90 16.49
CA PHE A 363 -11.09 1.57 16.23
C PHE A 363 -11.47 2.20 14.89
N HIS A 364 -12.42 1.57 14.22
CA HIS A 364 -13.10 2.13 13.07
C HIS A 364 -14.56 1.82 13.17
N GLY A 365 -15.39 2.65 12.54
CA GLY A 365 -16.82 2.51 12.69
C GLY A 365 -17.58 3.53 11.90
N SER A 366 -18.84 3.66 12.25
CA SER A 366 -19.70 4.67 11.69
C SER A 366 -20.72 5.19 12.67
N TYR A 367 -21.18 6.41 12.46
CA TYR A 367 -22.27 7.00 13.21
C TYR A 367 -23.14 7.91 12.34
N GLU A 368 -24.38 8.09 12.78
CA GLU A 368 -25.34 9.08 12.29
C GLU A 368 -25.83 9.90 13.48
N GLU A 369 -27.10 9.78 13.89
CA GLU A 369 -27.60 10.26 15.17
C GLU A 369 -27.07 9.42 16.36
N TYR A 370 -26.61 8.20 16.09
CA TYR A 370 -26.05 7.27 17.06
C TYR A 370 -24.89 6.50 16.42
N LEU A 371 -24.07 5.83 17.23
CA LEU A 371 -23.07 4.90 16.74
C LEU A 371 -23.78 3.75 16.00
N THR A 372 -23.50 3.57 14.71
CA THR A 372 -24.17 2.57 13.85
C THR A 372 -23.32 1.33 13.59
N ALA A 373 -22.00 1.45 13.68
CA ALA A 373 -21.08 0.34 13.62
C ALA A 373 -19.80 0.64 14.41
N LEU A 374 -19.20 -0.39 14.99
CA LEU A 374 -17.90 -0.35 15.63
C LEU A 374 -17.15 -1.64 15.32
N ASP A 375 -15.89 -1.49 14.98
CA ASP A 375 -14.93 -2.56 14.76
C ASP A 375 -13.54 -2.11 15.25
N ALA A 376 -12.61 -3.04 15.36
CA ALA A 376 -11.29 -2.81 15.95
C ALA A 376 -10.16 -3.17 15.00
N SER A 377 -9.12 -2.35 15.03
CA SER A 377 -7.87 -2.61 14.33
C SER A 377 -6.90 -3.31 15.27
N ASN A 378 -6.39 -4.47 14.86
CA ASN A 378 -5.47 -5.28 15.66
C ASN A 378 -4.04 -5.17 15.13
N ALA A 379 -3.09 -4.96 16.03
CA ALA A 379 -1.67 -5.21 15.75
C ALA A 379 -1.41 -6.72 15.90
N ALA A 380 -2.00 -7.54 15.02
CA ALA A 380 -1.84 -8.99 15.09
C ALA A 380 -0.38 -9.43 14.81
N VAL A 381 0.47 -8.55 14.29
CA VAL A 381 1.89 -8.82 14.09
C VAL A 381 2.67 -7.56 14.45
N THR A 382 3.28 -7.51 15.63
CA THR A 382 4.22 -6.43 15.94
C THR A 382 5.46 -6.64 15.10
N ARG A 383 5.49 -6.00 13.93
CA ARG A 383 6.71 -5.90 13.13
C ARG A 383 7.59 -4.84 13.77
N TRP A 384 8.80 -5.22 14.13
CA TRP A 384 9.77 -4.32 14.69
C TRP A 384 10.97 -4.24 13.75
N ARG A 385 11.56 -3.04 13.69
CA ARG A 385 12.82 -2.79 13.00
C ARG A 385 13.69 -1.99 13.95
N CYS A 386 14.88 -2.49 14.23
CA CYS A 386 15.85 -1.76 15.02
C CYS A 386 17.11 -1.54 14.20
N GLU A 387 17.36 -0.27 13.88
CA GLU A 387 18.60 0.22 13.30
C GLU A 387 19.02 1.43 14.14
N PRO A 388 19.77 1.24 15.23
CA PRO A 388 20.16 2.35 16.07
C PRO A 388 21.04 3.30 15.23
N PRO A 389 20.68 4.60 15.11
CA PRO A 389 21.39 5.54 14.25
C PRO A 389 22.86 5.75 14.65
N ASP A 390 23.20 5.45 15.91
CA ASP A 390 24.53 5.59 16.48
C ASP A 390 25.23 4.24 16.74
N LEU A 391 24.79 3.14 16.11
CA LEU A 391 25.32 1.81 16.39
C LEU A 391 26.78 1.67 15.90
N ASP A 392 27.73 1.74 16.84
CA ASP A 392 29.12 1.42 16.53
C ASP A 392 29.42 -0.06 16.77
N LYS A 393 28.88 -0.71 17.80
CA LYS A 393 29.17 -2.14 18.02
C LYS A 393 28.15 -2.84 18.91
N PHE A 394 27.75 -4.07 18.58
CA PHE A 394 27.06 -4.95 19.54
C PHE A 394 28.05 -5.46 20.60
N THR A 395 27.67 -5.32 21.87
CA THR A 395 28.46 -5.80 23.03
C THR A 395 27.89 -7.09 23.57
N THR A 396 26.57 -7.13 23.76
CA THR A 396 25.86 -8.26 24.38
C THR A 396 24.58 -8.56 23.60
N LEU A 397 24.31 -9.83 23.33
CA LEU A 397 23.00 -10.28 22.84
C LEU A 397 22.29 -11.07 23.96
N TYR A 398 21.11 -10.61 24.35
CA TYR A 398 20.21 -11.28 25.27
C TYR A 398 19.08 -11.98 24.51
N ILE A 399 18.81 -13.23 24.87
CA ILE A 399 17.74 -14.03 24.31
C ILE A 399 16.94 -14.61 25.46
N SER A 400 15.64 -14.37 25.44
CA SER A 400 14.72 -14.91 26.43
C SER A 400 13.99 -16.12 25.85
N PHE A 401 14.10 -17.28 26.49
CA PHE A 401 13.45 -18.51 26.01
C PHE A 401 13.00 -19.44 27.15
N SER A 402 11.98 -20.25 26.90
CA SER A 402 11.54 -21.32 27.81
C SER A 402 11.14 -22.54 27.00
N GLY A 403 11.74 -23.69 27.31
CA GLY A 403 11.59 -24.90 26.49
C GLY A 403 11.99 -24.63 25.04
N ASN A 404 11.05 -24.88 24.13
CA ASN A 404 11.23 -24.76 22.69
C ASN A 404 10.76 -23.42 22.11
N LYS A 405 10.61 -22.37 22.90
CA LYS A 405 10.06 -21.09 22.42
C LYS A 405 10.96 -19.93 22.77
N ILE A 406 11.33 -19.15 21.75
CA ILE A 406 12.03 -17.87 21.92
C ILE A 406 10.99 -16.75 22.12
N TYR A 407 11.03 -16.07 23.27
CA TYR A 407 10.07 -15.02 23.64
C TYR A 407 10.52 -13.64 23.16
N SER A 408 11.80 -13.31 23.34
CA SER A 408 12.35 -12.02 22.95
C SER A 408 13.85 -12.04 22.68
N ILE A 409 14.30 -11.03 21.94
CA ILE A 409 15.70 -10.70 21.72
C ILE A 409 15.93 -9.25 22.15
N GLN A 410 17.00 -9.00 22.87
CA GLN A 410 17.46 -7.67 23.22
C GLN A 410 18.97 -7.63 22.98
N PHE A 411 19.51 -6.53 22.50
CA PHE A 411 20.96 -6.36 22.38
C PHE A 411 21.43 -5.07 23.05
N SER A 412 22.63 -5.12 23.59
CA SER A 412 23.40 -3.95 24.04
C SER A 412 24.38 -3.56 22.96
N TYR A 413 24.64 -2.26 22.86
CA TYR A 413 25.57 -1.71 21.90
C TYR A 413 26.27 -0.46 22.41
N ASP A 414 27.50 -0.25 21.97
CA ASP A 414 28.18 1.02 22.15
C ASP A 414 27.65 2.03 21.14
N ASN A 415 27.22 3.19 21.63
CA ASN A 415 26.95 4.33 20.77
C ASN A 415 28.28 4.96 20.27
N GLN A 416 28.20 5.92 19.34
CA GLN A 416 29.38 6.64 18.83
C GLN A 416 30.23 7.33 19.92
N ALA A 417 29.71 7.53 21.13
CA ALA A 417 30.44 8.09 22.27
C ALA A 417 31.11 7.01 23.15
N GLY A 418 31.08 5.74 22.74
CA GLY A 418 31.63 4.60 23.49
C GLY A 418 30.86 4.27 24.77
N LYS A 419 29.59 4.70 24.88
CA LYS A 419 28.71 4.34 25.99
C LYS A 419 27.77 3.22 25.58
N GLU A 420 27.76 2.15 26.36
CA GLU A 420 26.84 1.04 26.20
C GLU A 420 25.39 1.50 26.41
N LYS A 421 24.50 1.10 25.49
CA LYS A 421 23.06 1.32 25.52
C LYS A 421 22.35 0.01 25.20
N ASP A 422 21.24 -0.22 25.87
CA ASP A 422 20.35 -1.33 25.54
C ASP A 422 19.33 -0.90 24.49
N SER A 423 19.09 -1.78 23.53
CA SER A 423 17.87 -1.71 22.72
C SER A 423 16.63 -2.10 23.55
N PRO A 424 15.43 -1.69 23.12
CA PRO A 424 14.19 -2.32 23.57
C PRO A 424 14.25 -3.85 23.45
N SER A 425 13.57 -4.56 24.35
CA SER A 425 13.35 -5.99 24.19
C SER A 425 12.35 -6.23 23.06
N TYR A 426 12.77 -6.89 22.00
CA TYR A 426 11.94 -7.22 20.84
C TYR A 426 11.33 -8.60 21.00
N GLY A 427 10.07 -8.63 21.43
CA GLY A 427 9.35 -9.83 21.83
C GLY A 427 8.44 -9.57 23.01
N VAL A 428 7.92 -10.63 23.63
CA VAL A 428 7.18 -10.53 24.88
C VAL A 428 8.07 -10.86 26.08
N THR A 429 7.72 -10.35 27.26
CA THR A 429 8.40 -10.69 28.51
C THR A 429 8.08 -12.13 28.91
N GLY A 430 9.08 -13.01 28.99
CA GLY A 430 8.91 -14.39 29.45
C GLY A 430 10.13 -15.26 29.20
N GLY A 431 10.26 -16.36 29.94
CA GLY A 431 11.38 -17.30 29.83
C GLY A 431 12.66 -16.90 30.57
N ASN A 432 13.66 -17.78 30.50
CA ASN A 432 14.98 -17.55 31.06
C ASN A 432 15.78 -16.64 30.11
N LYS A 433 16.31 -15.54 30.65
CA LYS A 433 17.17 -14.62 29.91
C LYS A 433 18.60 -15.18 29.91
N ASN A 434 19.08 -15.60 28.75
CA ASN A 434 20.50 -15.89 28.54
C ASN A 434 21.15 -14.77 27.76
N SER A 435 22.47 -14.65 27.88
CA SER A 435 23.25 -13.71 27.10
C SER A 435 24.58 -14.31 26.68
N PHE A 436 25.15 -13.76 25.60
CA PHE A 436 26.55 -13.93 25.27
C PHE A 436 27.17 -12.58 24.95
N LEU A 437 28.43 -12.43 25.36
CA LEU A 437 29.24 -11.25 25.08
C LEU A 437 29.98 -11.50 23.77
N LEU A 438 30.04 -10.45 22.94
CA LEU A 438 30.85 -10.42 21.73
C LEU A 438 32.16 -9.68 22.02
N ASP A 439 33.29 -10.31 21.69
CA ASP A 439 34.60 -9.64 21.80
C ASP A 439 34.64 -8.34 20.98
N LYS A 440 35.62 -7.47 21.26
CA LYS A 440 35.77 -6.14 20.61
C LYS A 440 35.85 -6.18 19.07
N ASP A 441 36.22 -7.30 18.48
CA ASP A 441 36.34 -7.54 17.04
C ASP A 441 35.42 -8.67 16.54
N GLU A 442 34.56 -9.19 17.41
CA GLU A 442 33.59 -10.23 17.06
C GLU A 442 32.27 -9.62 16.55
N ARG A 443 31.77 -10.17 15.43
CA ARG A 443 30.51 -9.78 14.79
C ARG A 443 29.77 -11.02 14.31
N ILE A 444 28.44 -10.99 14.41
CA ILE A 444 27.56 -12.03 13.90
C ILE A 444 27.59 -12.00 12.36
N THR A 445 27.84 -13.13 11.72
CA THR A 445 27.92 -13.32 10.26
C THR A 445 26.79 -14.19 9.70
N LEU A 446 26.24 -15.08 10.51
CA LEU A 446 25.10 -15.91 10.14
C LEU A 446 24.14 -16.01 11.32
N ILE A 447 22.86 -15.85 11.04
CA ILE A 447 21.79 -16.24 11.95
C ILE A 447 21.07 -17.40 11.31
N SER A 448 20.95 -18.50 12.03
CA SER A 448 20.11 -19.62 11.62
C SER A 448 19.20 -20.04 12.77
N GLY A 449 18.28 -20.95 12.51
CA GLY A 449 17.36 -21.38 13.53
C GLY A 449 16.30 -22.32 12.99
N THR A 450 15.37 -22.69 13.85
CA THR A 450 14.19 -23.47 13.46
C THR A 450 12.90 -22.75 13.83
N ARG A 451 11.83 -23.01 13.07
CA ARG A 451 10.48 -22.52 13.35
C ARG A 451 9.50 -23.68 13.41
N SER A 452 8.66 -23.72 14.44
CA SER A 452 7.57 -24.68 14.56
C SER A 452 6.44 -24.40 13.56
N GLY A 453 5.55 -25.37 13.34
CA GLY A 453 4.36 -25.21 12.50
C GLY A 453 3.39 -24.10 12.96
N THR A 454 3.53 -23.60 14.19
CA THR A 454 2.80 -22.43 14.70
C THR A 454 3.56 -21.12 14.49
N LEU A 455 4.53 -21.09 13.57
CA LEU A 455 5.40 -19.96 13.21
C LEU A 455 6.34 -19.45 14.31
N ALA A 456 6.27 -19.97 15.54
CA ALA A 456 7.19 -19.60 16.61
C ALA A 456 8.61 -20.09 16.29
N VAL A 457 9.59 -19.20 16.44
CA VAL A 457 11.02 -19.51 16.41
C VAL A 457 11.34 -20.37 17.63
N THR A 458 11.80 -21.59 17.35
CA THR A 458 12.07 -22.64 18.36
C THR A 458 13.55 -22.82 18.64
N SER A 459 14.41 -22.40 17.71
CA SER A 459 15.83 -22.22 17.97
C SER A 459 16.43 -21.05 17.20
N LEU A 460 17.51 -20.50 17.75
CA LEU A 460 18.37 -19.50 17.12
C LEU A 460 19.83 -19.89 17.32
N THR A 461 20.58 -19.88 16.23
CA THR A 461 22.02 -20.12 16.20
C THR A 461 22.68 -18.91 15.56
N PHE A 462 23.59 -18.28 16.29
CA PHE A 462 24.40 -17.17 15.81
C PHE A 462 25.81 -17.67 15.58
N GLU A 463 26.31 -17.52 14.36
CA GLU A 463 27.74 -17.74 14.05
C GLU A 463 28.43 -16.39 13.88
N THR A 464 29.66 -16.29 14.36
CA THR A 464 30.45 -15.06 14.30
C THR A 464 31.63 -15.16 13.35
N ASN A 465 32.21 -14.02 12.99
CA ASN A 465 33.45 -13.96 12.20
C ASN A 465 34.66 -14.63 12.88
N LYS A 466 34.59 -14.96 14.17
CA LYS A 466 35.62 -15.72 14.90
C LYS A 466 35.39 -17.23 14.88
N GLY A 467 34.31 -17.69 14.24
CA GLY A 467 33.91 -19.10 14.23
C GLY A 467 33.21 -19.56 15.50
N ASN A 468 32.88 -18.65 16.42
CA ASN A 468 32.06 -18.99 17.59
C ASN A 468 30.61 -19.22 17.15
N THR A 469 29.96 -20.17 17.80
CA THR A 469 28.55 -20.52 17.54
C THR A 469 27.76 -20.49 18.84
N TYR A 470 26.70 -19.69 18.88
CA TYR A 470 25.82 -19.54 20.05
C TYR A 470 24.43 -20.02 19.70
N THR A 471 24.00 -21.16 20.26
CA THR A 471 22.70 -21.78 19.98
C THR A 471 21.77 -21.71 21.19
N TYR A 472 20.53 -21.32 20.93
CA TYR A 472 19.45 -21.16 21.91
C TYR A 472 18.19 -21.86 21.40
N GLY A 473 17.43 -22.49 22.30
CA GLY A 473 16.27 -23.32 21.95
C GLY A 473 16.63 -24.75 21.57
N ASP A 474 15.64 -25.56 21.19
CA ASP A 474 15.76 -27.04 21.11
C ASP A 474 15.80 -27.61 19.68
N GLY A 475 15.65 -26.78 18.65
CA GLY A 475 15.89 -27.17 17.25
C GLY A 475 14.72 -27.88 16.55
N GLY A 476 13.52 -27.90 17.13
CA GLY A 476 12.35 -28.52 16.49
C GLY A 476 11.70 -27.64 15.43
N GLY A 477 11.70 -28.05 14.16
CA GLY A 477 10.90 -27.40 13.10
C GLY A 477 11.63 -27.15 11.78
N ARG A 478 11.10 -26.23 10.97
CA ARG A 478 11.69 -25.85 9.67
C ARG A 478 12.89 -24.94 9.87
N VAL A 479 14.02 -25.29 9.27
CA VAL A 479 15.26 -24.51 9.36
C VAL A 479 15.13 -23.21 8.55
N PHE A 480 15.63 -22.11 9.09
CA PHE A 480 15.88 -20.88 8.34
C PHE A 480 17.33 -20.43 8.53
N LYS A 481 17.84 -19.68 7.54
CA LYS A 481 19.17 -19.08 7.55
C LYS A 481 19.08 -17.67 6.99
N VAL A 482 19.73 -16.73 7.67
CA VAL A 482 19.90 -15.34 7.29
C VAL A 482 21.41 -15.10 7.29
N GLN A 483 22.01 -15.28 6.12
CA GLN A 483 23.42 -14.99 5.91
C GLN A 483 23.56 -13.50 5.64
N VAL A 484 24.46 -12.85 6.37
CA VAL A 484 24.69 -11.42 6.26
C VAL A 484 26.13 -11.19 5.79
N ASP A 485 26.28 -10.71 4.57
CA ASP A 485 27.58 -10.35 3.99
C ASP A 485 28.07 -9.03 4.60
N GLY A 486 28.58 -9.06 5.83
CA GLY A 486 29.09 -7.87 6.51
C GLY A 486 28.77 -7.81 7.99
N LYS A 487 28.76 -6.59 8.53
CA LYS A 487 28.42 -6.32 9.93
C LYS A 487 26.90 -6.15 10.02
N ILE A 488 26.22 -6.94 10.82
CA ILE A 488 24.81 -6.69 11.17
C ILE A 488 24.73 -5.35 11.91
N ILE A 489 23.86 -4.44 11.47
CA ILE A 489 23.60 -3.14 12.15
C ILE A 489 22.23 -3.07 12.80
N GLY A 490 21.48 -4.15 12.71
CA GLY A 490 20.11 -4.15 13.15
C GLY A 490 19.48 -5.50 12.96
N PHE A 491 18.39 -5.69 13.68
CA PHE A 491 17.51 -6.82 13.48
C PHE A 491 16.14 -6.27 13.16
N HIS A 492 15.38 -7.04 12.38
CA HIS A 492 13.97 -6.79 12.19
C HIS A 492 13.24 -8.12 12.26
N GLY A 493 12.00 -8.09 12.68
CA GLY A 493 11.27 -9.32 12.95
C GLY A 493 9.83 -9.07 13.27
N SER A 494 9.17 -10.15 13.65
CA SER A 494 7.82 -10.11 14.17
C SER A 494 7.69 -11.00 15.39
N TYR A 495 6.80 -10.63 16.30
CA TYR A 495 6.41 -11.47 17.42
C TYR A 495 4.92 -11.34 17.71
N GLU A 496 4.37 -12.40 18.30
CA GLU A 496 3.03 -12.46 18.87
C GLU A 496 3.16 -12.81 20.36
N GLU A 497 2.84 -14.04 20.76
CA GLU A 497 3.20 -14.62 22.06
C GLU A 497 4.67 -15.07 22.10
N TYR A 498 5.29 -15.27 20.95
CA TYR A 498 6.68 -15.67 20.78
C TYR A 498 7.26 -14.94 19.56
N LEU A 499 8.58 -14.96 19.42
CA LEU A 499 9.23 -14.50 18.19
C LEU A 499 8.76 -15.37 17.02
N THR A 500 8.14 -14.78 16.00
CA THR A 500 7.59 -15.51 14.83
C THR A 500 8.44 -15.36 13.58
N ALA A 501 9.19 -14.26 13.48
CA ALA A 501 10.19 -14.06 12.45
C ALA A 501 11.36 -13.24 12.98
N LEU A 502 12.54 -13.55 12.45
CA LEU A 502 13.76 -12.79 12.65
C LEU A 502 14.50 -12.70 11.33
N ASP A 503 14.98 -11.51 11.04
CA ASP A 503 15.85 -11.17 9.94
C ASP A 503 16.85 -10.09 10.44
N ALA A 504 17.90 -9.85 9.67
CA ALA A 504 18.98 -8.95 10.03
C ALA A 504 19.19 -7.87 8.98
N SER A 505 19.30 -6.63 9.45
CA SER A 505 19.74 -5.52 8.61
C SER A 505 21.26 -5.56 8.54
N ASN A 506 21.78 -5.74 7.33
CA ASN A 506 23.20 -5.61 7.06
C ASN A 506 23.59 -4.12 6.98
N ALA A 507 24.75 -3.76 7.55
CA ALA A 507 25.39 -2.47 7.31
C ALA A 507 25.67 -2.22 5.84
N ALA A 508 25.74 -3.31 5.07
CA ALA A 508 26.21 -3.32 3.71
C ALA A 508 25.53 -2.21 2.91
N VAL A 509 24.23 -2.21 2.66
CA VAL A 509 23.69 -1.19 1.74
C VAL A 509 23.19 0.02 2.52
N THR A 510 24.10 0.92 2.92
CA THR A 510 23.70 2.23 3.42
C THR A 510 23.14 3.05 2.26
N ARG A 511 21.82 3.15 2.17
CA ARG A 511 21.15 4.02 1.19
C ARG A 511 21.11 5.44 1.74
N TRP A 512 21.44 6.40 0.90
CA TRP A 512 21.43 7.81 1.27
C TRP A 512 20.73 8.62 0.17
N ARG A 513 20.09 9.71 0.59
CA ARG A 513 19.51 10.72 -0.28
C ARG A 513 19.84 12.08 0.31
N CYS A 514 20.41 12.96 -0.49
CA CYS A 514 20.74 14.31 -0.08
C CYS A 514 20.22 15.31 -1.11
N GLU A 515 19.16 16.01 -0.72
CA GLU A 515 18.56 17.12 -1.46
C GLU A 515 18.49 18.29 -0.47
N PRO A 516 19.56 19.08 -0.31
CA PRO A 516 19.54 20.18 0.64
C PRO A 516 18.42 21.16 0.26
N PRO A 517 17.46 21.43 1.15
CA PRO A 517 16.28 22.23 0.80
C PRO A 517 16.62 23.68 0.46
N ASP A 518 17.78 24.16 0.93
CA ASP A 518 18.32 25.48 0.65
C ASP A 518 19.43 25.48 -0.38
N LEU A 519 19.65 24.39 -1.13
CA LEU A 519 20.66 24.32 -2.18
C LEU A 519 20.40 25.40 -3.24
N ASP A 520 21.35 26.32 -3.39
CA ASP A 520 21.48 27.07 -4.64
C ASP A 520 22.36 26.26 -5.58
N LYS A 521 23.68 26.23 -5.48
CA LYS A 521 24.54 25.55 -6.47
C LYS A 521 25.65 24.74 -5.81
N PHE A 522 26.07 23.65 -6.45
CA PHE A 522 27.29 22.96 -6.05
C PHE A 522 28.52 23.82 -6.37
N THR A 523 29.46 23.90 -5.43
CA THR A 523 30.73 24.64 -5.57
C THR A 523 31.90 23.69 -5.77
N THR A 524 31.96 22.62 -4.97
CA THR A 524 33.05 21.64 -5.00
C THR A 524 32.51 20.23 -4.87
N LEU A 525 32.99 19.30 -5.68
CA LEU A 525 32.77 17.86 -5.46
C LEU A 525 34.07 17.23 -4.97
N TYR A 526 33.99 16.46 -3.89
CA TYR A 526 35.08 15.64 -3.36
C TYR A 526 34.78 14.16 -3.62
N ILE A 527 35.73 13.46 -4.21
CA ILE A 527 35.65 12.03 -4.49
C ILE A 527 36.88 11.36 -3.87
N SER A 528 36.66 10.39 -2.98
CA SER A 528 37.74 9.59 -2.43
C SER A 528 37.83 8.25 -3.16
N PHE A 529 38.98 7.95 -3.77
CA PHE A 529 39.17 6.71 -4.52
C PHE A 529 40.60 6.16 -4.43
N SER A 530 40.77 4.85 -4.63
CA SER A 530 42.08 4.21 -4.79
C SER A 530 41.97 3.05 -5.78
N GLY A 531 42.69 3.15 -6.89
CA GLY A 531 42.57 2.21 -8.01
C GLY A 531 41.15 2.16 -8.58
N ASN A 532 40.59 0.95 -8.69
CA ASN A 532 39.23 0.70 -9.20
C ASN A 532 38.13 0.78 -8.15
N LYS A 533 38.34 1.50 -7.03
CA LYS A 533 37.38 1.57 -5.91
C LYS A 533 37.07 3.03 -5.56
N ILE A 534 35.80 3.42 -5.71
CA ILE A 534 35.28 4.70 -5.20
C ILE A 534 34.79 4.49 -3.76
N TYR A 535 35.42 5.15 -2.79
CA TYR A 535 35.11 4.98 -1.36
C TYR A 535 33.98 5.89 -0.90
N SER A 536 33.99 7.16 -1.32
CA SER A 536 33.01 8.16 -0.90
C SER A 536 32.89 9.34 -1.86
N ILE A 537 31.73 10.00 -1.79
CA ILE A 537 31.46 11.29 -2.42
C ILE A 537 30.98 12.29 -1.35
N GLN A 538 31.49 13.51 -1.41
CA GLN A 538 31.05 14.64 -0.61
C GLN A 538 30.93 15.85 -1.55
N PHE A 539 30.03 16.79 -1.26
CA PHE A 539 29.94 18.01 -2.05
C PHE A 539 29.75 19.24 -1.15
N SER A 540 30.32 20.35 -1.59
CA SER A 540 30.04 21.68 -1.06
C SER A 540 29.05 22.39 -1.96
N TYR A 541 28.24 23.24 -1.38
CA TYR A 541 27.25 24.02 -2.10
C TYR A 541 27.00 25.37 -1.46
N ASP A 542 26.73 26.37 -2.29
CA ASP A 542 26.14 27.62 -1.81
C ASP A 542 24.66 27.38 -1.54
N ASN A 543 24.19 27.81 -0.38
CA ASN A 543 22.76 27.85 -0.13
C ASN A 543 22.10 29.09 -0.77
N GLN A 544 20.78 29.19 -0.70
CA GLN A 544 20.01 30.34 -1.24
C GLN A 544 20.42 31.71 -0.66
N ALA A 545 21.13 31.73 0.47
CA ALA A 545 21.70 32.94 1.07
C ALA A 545 23.15 33.24 0.62
N GLY A 546 23.69 32.45 -0.32
CA GLY A 546 25.07 32.56 -0.81
C GLY A 546 26.13 32.12 0.20
N LYS A 547 25.76 31.34 1.22
CA LYS A 547 26.72 30.76 2.18
C LYS A 547 27.05 29.33 1.77
N GLU A 548 28.34 29.04 1.69
CA GLU A 548 28.83 27.70 1.42
C GLU A 548 28.55 26.75 2.61
N LYS A 549 28.12 25.54 2.29
CA LYS A 549 27.84 24.43 3.20
C LYS A 549 28.38 23.13 2.62
N ASP A 550 28.80 22.23 3.49
CA ASP A 550 29.22 20.89 3.11
C ASP A 550 28.11 19.87 3.38
N SER A 551 27.96 18.91 2.46
CA SER A 551 27.24 17.68 2.76
C SER A 551 28.06 16.80 3.70
N PRO A 552 27.41 15.85 4.41
CA PRO A 552 28.10 14.66 4.90
C PRO A 552 28.88 13.97 3.77
N SER A 553 29.93 13.24 4.14
CA SER A 553 30.58 12.31 3.22
C SER A 553 29.72 11.06 3.09
N TYR A 554 29.32 10.72 1.87
CA TYR A 554 28.50 9.55 1.55
C TYR A 554 29.39 8.44 1.01
N GLY A 555 29.65 7.45 1.87
CA GLY A 555 30.62 6.38 1.63
C GLY A 555 31.36 6.01 2.90
N VAL A 556 32.48 5.32 2.75
CA VAL A 556 33.40 5.02 3.86
C VAL A 556 34.67 5.83 3.76
N THR A 557 35.40 5.93 4.87
CA THR A 557 36.73 6.54 4.90
C THR A 557 37.73 5.65 4.19
N GLY A 558 38.38 6.17 3.14
CA GLY A 558 39.43 5.47 2.42
C GLY A 558 39.75 6.14 1.08
N GLY A 559 40.83 5.69 0.45
CA GLY A 559 41.32 6.26 -0.80
C GLY A 559 41.91 7.66 -0.67
N ASN A 560 42.38 8.19 -1.80
CA ASN A 560 42.89 9.55 -1.91
C ASN A 560 41.72 10.50 -2.19
N LYS A 561 41.51 11.48 -1.29
CA LYS A 561 40.50 12.52 -1.47
C LYS A 561 40.94 13.46 -2.58
N ASN A 562 40.18 13.48 -3.66
CA ASN A 562 40.35 14.39 -4.79
C ASN A 562 39.14 15.33 -4.86
N SER A 563 39.29 16.46 -5.53
CA SER A 563 38.18 17.37 -5.76
C SER A 563 38.30 18.13 -7.06
N PHE A 564 37.17 18.67 -7.52
CA PHE A 564 37.14 19.68 -8.56
C PHE A 564 36.17 20.79 -8.18
N LEU A 565 36.53 22.01 -8.52
CA LEU A 565 35.72 23.20 -8.31
C LEU A 565 34.87 23.43 -9.56
N LEU A 566 33.62 23.81 -9.35
CA LEU A 566 32.72 24.30 -10.37
C LEU A 566 32.77 25.83 -10.38
N ASP A 567 32.98 26.43 -11.55
CA ASP A 567 32.85 27.87 -11.71
C ASP A 567 31.43 28.35 -11.35
N LYS A 568 31.27 29.67 -11.15
CA LYS A 568 29.99 30.29 -10.75
C LYS A 568 28.79 29.92 -11.65
N ASP A 569 29.03 29.68 -12.93
CA ASP A 569 28.06 29.34 -13.97
C ASP A 569 28.22 27.90 -14.51
N GLU A 570 29.12 27.11 -13.91
CA GLU A 570 29.34 25.71 -14.27
C GLU A 570 28.44 24.78 -13.46
N ARG A 571 27.84 23.79 -14.14
CA ARG A 571 26.98 22.77 -13.54
C ARG A 571 27.23 21.42 -14.20
N ILE A 572 27.08 20.36 -13.43
CA ILE A 572 27.15 18.97 -13.91
C ILE A 572 25.92 18.68 -14.77
N THR A 573 26.15 18.09 -15.95
CA THR A 573 25.13 17.74 -16.97
C THR A 573 25.08 16.25 -17.26
N LEU A 574 26.16 15.52 -17.01
CA LEU A 574 26.21 14.06 -17.12
C LEU A 574 27.04 13.50 -15.98
N ILE A 575 26.52 12.43 -15.37
CA ILE A 575 27.29 11.55 -14.49
C ILE A 575 27.36 10.21 -15.20
N SER A 576 28.57 9.70 -15.42
CA SER A 576 28.77 8.38 -15.98
C SER A 576 29.85 7.63 -15.20
N GLY A 577 30.03 6.36 -15.50
CA GLY A 577 31.04 5.57 -14.83
C GLY A 577 30.93 4.09 -15.14
N THR A 578 31.66 3.29 -14.40
CA THR A 578 31.61 1.82 -14.49
C THR A 578 31.33 1.22 -13.13
N ARG A 579 30.67 0.06 -13.13
CA ARG A 579 30.41 -0.77 -11.94
C ARG A 579 30.88 -2.19 -12.19
N SER A 580 31.70 -2.74 -11.29
CA SER A 580 32.15 -4.14 -11.38
C SER A 580 31.25 -5.04 -10.53
N GLY A 581 30.62 -6.03 -11.16
CA GLY A 581 29.72 -6.97 -10.48
C GLY A 581 28.53 -6.32 -9.76
N THR A 582 28.16 -6.88 -8.62
CA THR A 582 27.03 -6.42 -7.80
C THR A 582 27.39 -5.30 -6.82
N LEU A 583 28.68 -4.99 -6.57
CA LEU A 583 29.06 -4.38 -5.29
C LEU A 583 29.86 -3.07 -5.32
N ALA A 584 30.45 -2.59 -6.43
CA ALA A 584 31.19 -1.32 -6.38
C ALA A 584 31.21 -0.52 -7.68
N VAL A 585 31.01 0.80 -7.56
CA VAL A 585 31.33 1.81 -8.56
C VAL A 585 32.86 1.89 -8.66
N THR A 586 33.38 1.64 -9.85
CA THR A 586 34.83 1.53 -10.13
C THR A 586 35.38 2.73 -10.89
N SER A 587 34.52 3.53 -11.52
CA SER A 587 34.85 4.87 -12.00
C SER A 587 33.64 5.80 -11.92
N LEU A 588 33.92 7.10 -11.82
CA LEU A 588 32.96 8.19 -11.94
C LEU A 588 33.51 9.26 -12.88
N THR A 589 32.71 9.67 -13.84
CA THR A 589 33.00 10.76 -14.78
C THR A 589 31.88 11.78 -14.71
N PHE A 590 32.23 13.03 -14.43
CA PHE A 590 31.33 14.18 -14.42
C PHE A 590 31.61 15.06 -15.62
N GLU A 591 30.61 15.32 -16.46
CA GLU A 591 30.69 16.30 -17.55
C GLU A 591 29.85 17.52 -17.22
N THR A 592 30.38 18.71 -17.47
CA THR A 592 29.71 19.98 -17.15
C THR A 592 29.18 20.69 -18.38
N ASN A 593 28.29 21.67 -18.17
CA ASN A 593 27.79 22.55 -19.24
C ASN A 593 28.88 23.39 -19.91
N LYS A 594 30.09 23.46 -19.35
CA LYS A 594 31.26 24.11 -19.96
C LYS A 594 32.11 23.16 -20.81
N GLY A 595 31.72 21.89 -20.91
CA GLY A 595 32.47 20.86 -21.62
C GLY A 595 33.67 20.33 -20.83
N ASN A 596 33.81 20.66 -19.55
CA ASN A 596 34.84 20.07 -18.70
C ASN A 596 34.45 18.64 -18.32
N THR A 597 35.45 17.77 -18.22
CA THR A 597 35.27 16.35 -17.85
C THR A 597 36.19 16.00 -16.70
N TYR A 598 35.62 15.49 -15.60
CA TYR A 598 36.35 15.08 -14.40
C TYR A 598 36.15 13.59 -14.17
N THR A 599 37.21 12.78 -14.31
CA THR A 599 37.15 11.32 -14.17
C THR A 599 37.96 10.83 -12.97
N TYR A 600 37.37 9.91 -12.22
CA TYR A 600 37.92 9.32 -11.00
C TYR A 600 37.77 7.80 -11.02
N GLY A 601 38.78 7.08 -10.52
CA GLY A 601 38.85 5.62 -10.54
C GLY A 601 39.38 5.04 -11.86
N ASP A 602 39.84 3.79 -11.81
CA ASP A 602 40.51 3.12 -12.94
C ASP A 602 39.55 2.46 -13.95
N GLY A 603 38.26 2.41 -13.64
CA GLY A 603 37.24 1.83 -14.51
C GLY A 603 37.07 0.32 -14.38
N GLY A 604 36.40 -0.28 -15.37
CA GLY A 604 36.14 -1.73 -15.47
C GLY A 604 34.75 -2.17 -14.99
N GLY A 605 34.08 -3.03 -15.77
CA GLY A 605 32.73 -3.53 -15.50
C GLY A 605 31.66 -2.95 -16.42
N ARG A 606 30.41 -2.90 -15.94
CA ARG A 606 29.26 -2.37 -16.71
C ARG A 606 29.22 -0.85 -16.64
N VAL A 607 29.07 -0.21 -17.79
CA VAL A 607 28.94 1.26 -17.88
C VAL A 607 27.54 1.69 -17.42
N PHE A 608 27.47 2.79 -16.68
CA PHE A 608 26.22 3.50 -16.40
C PHE A 608 26.33 4.97 -16.80
N LYS A 609 25.18 5.57 -17.12
CA LYS A 609 25.04 6.99 -17.45
C LYS A 609 23.76 7.52 -16.84
N VAL A 610 23.86 8.67 -16.19
CA VAL A 610 22.76 9.47 -15.63
C VAL A 610 22.86 10.82 -16.31
N GLN A 611 22.08 11.00 -17.37
CA GLN A 611 21.96 12.30 -18.02
C GLN A 611 21.06 13.19 -17.17
N VAL A 612 21.55 14.38 -16.86
CA VAL A 612 20.83 15.37 -16.06
C VAL A 612 20.55 16.55 -16.96
N ASP A 613 19.33 16.60 -17.49
CA ASP A 613 18.89 17.78 -18.21
C ASP A 613 18.63 18.89 -17.19
N GLY A 614 19.50 19.88 -17.00
CA GLY A 614 19.27 20.98 -16.05
C GLY A 614 20.14 20.98 -14.80
N LYS A 615 19.62 21.50 -13.68
CA LYS A 615 20.40 21.74 -12.45
C LYS A 615 20.24 20.56 -11.50
N ILE A 616 21.33 19.85 -11.18
CA ILE A 616 21.30 18.84 -10.10
C ILE A 616 20.95 19.54 -8.78
N ILE A 617 19.97 19.02 -8.04
CA ILE A 617 19.57 19.50 -6.71
C ILE A 617 19.96 18.55 -5.58
N GLY A 618 20.60 17.44 -5.93
CA GLY A 618 20.99 16.45 -4.95
C GLY A 618 21.57 15.22 -5.58
N PHE A 619 22.10 14.36 -4.72
CA PHE A 619 22.53 13.02 -5.11
C PHE A 619 21.85 12.01 -4.19
N HIS A 620 21.70 10.80 -4.69
CA HIS A 620 21.27 9.68 -3.88
C HIS A 620 22.00 8.43 -4.34
N GLY A 621 22.09 7.44 -3.47
CA GLY A 621 22.87 6.27 -3.79
C GLY A 621 22.91 5.27 -2.66
N SER A 622 23.87 4.36 -2.78
CA SER A 622 24.17 3.41 -1.72
C SER A 622 25.67 3.15 -1.62
N TYR A 623 26.15 2.80 -0.44
CA TYR A 623 27.53 2.37 -0.21
C TYR A 623 27.61 1.26 0.83
N GLU A 624 28.62 0.41 0.65
CA GLU A 624 29.07 -0.71 1.49
C GLU A 624 30.47 -0.38 2.02
N GLU A 625 31.46 -1.23 1.71
CA GLU A 625 32.88 -0.92 1.78
C GLU A 625 33.30 0.11 0.70
N TYR A 626 32.47 0.29 -0.33
CA TYR A 626 32.66 1.21 -1.44
C TYR A 626 31.31 1.79 -1.85
N LEU A 627 31.31 2.87 -2.63
CA LEU A 627 30.10 3.37 -3.26
C LEU A 627 29.55 2.28 -4.20
N THR A 628 28.32 1.80 -3.97
CA THR A 628 27.71 0.68 -4.70
C THR A 628 26.72 1.15 -5.76
N ALA A 629 26.11 2.32 -5.57
CA ALA A 629 25.27 3.00 -6.54
C ALA A 629 25.33 4.52 -6.34
N LEU A 630 25.18 5.26 -7.44
CA LEU A 630 25.05 6.71 -7.45
C LEU A 630 24.03 7.11 -8.52
N ASP A 631 23.16 8.03 -8.14
CA ASP A 631 22.19 8.69 -9.01
C ASP A 631 22.09 10.17 -8.60
N ALA A 632 21.51 10.99 -9.48
CA ALA A 632 21.36 12.42 -9.27
C ALA A 632 19.88 12.82 -9.24
N SER A 633 19.55 13.66 -8.27
CA SER A 633 18.25 14.33 -8.22
C SER A 633 18.34 15.57 -9.09
N ASN A 634 17.54 15.62 -10.15
CA ASN A 634 17.51 16.73 -11.08
C ASN A 634 16.38 17.71 -10.75
N ALA A 635 16.66 19.02 -10.75
CA ALA A 635 15.64 20.08 -10.67
C ALA A 635 14.72 20.09 -11.89
N ALA A 636 15.16 19.57 -13.03
CA ALA A 636 14.42 19.73 -14.28
C ALA A 636 13.28 18.75 -14.47
N VAL A 637 13.04 17.81 -13.56
CA VAL A 637 11.63 17.51 -13.31
C VAL A 637 11.20 18.58 -12.33
N THR A 638 10.98 19.81 -12.84
CA THR A 638 10.55 20.91 -11.97
C THR A 638 9.13 20.59 -11.58
N ARG A 639 8.99 19.86 -10.47
CA ARG A 639 7.70 19.58 -9.87
C ARG A 639 7.23 20.88 -9.27
N TRP A 640 6.27 21.48 -9.92
CA TRP A 640 5.65 22.70 -9.44
C TRP A 640 4.29 22.33 -8.86
N ARG A 641 3.93 23.03 -7.79
CA ARG A 641 2.60 23.01 -7.19
C ARG A 641 2.22 24.46 -7.00
N CYS A 642 1.05 24.84 -7.49
CA CYS A 642 0.51 26.18 -7.30
C CYS A 642 -0.87 26.07 -6.69
N GLU A 643 -0.95 26.51 -5.43
CA GLU A 643 -2.18 26.71 -4.68
C GLU A 643 -2.13 28.16 -4.19
N PRO A 644 -2.71 29.12 -4.92
CA PRO A 644 -2.67 30.48 -4.45
C PRO A 644 -3.45 30.54 -3.12
N PRO A 645 -2.81 31.00 -2.02
CA PRO A 645 -3.40 30.93 -0.67
C PRO A 645 -4.68 31.77 -0.55
N ASP A 646 -4.86 32.73 -1.47
CA ASP A 646 -5.98 33.65 -1.53
C ASP A 646 -6.86 33.41 -2.77
N LEU A 647 -6.86 32.21 -3.36
CA LEU A 647 -7.55 31.95 -4.62
C LEU A 647 -9.08 32.02 -4.45
N ASP A 648 -9.70 33.07 -4.99
CA ASP A 648 -11.16 33.06 -5.16
C ASP A 648 -11.56 32.61 -6.58
N LYS A 649 -10.81 32.92 -7.64
CA LYS A 649 -11.19 32.45 -8.99
C LYS A 649 -10.06 32.59 -10.01
N PHE A 650 -9.89 31.61 -10.91
CA PHE A 650 -9.12 31.82 -12.15
C PHE A 650 -9.87 32.74 -13.11
N THR A 651 -9.18 33.74 -13.64
CA THR A 651 -9.72 34.71 -14.61
C THR A 651 -9.23 34.41 -16.02
N THR A 652 -7.94 34.09 -16.17
CA THR A 652 -7.30 33.85 -17.47
C THR A 652 -6.36 32.66 -17.37
N LEU A 653 -6.37 31.78 -18.36
CA LEU A 653 -5.30 30.79 -18.55
C LEU A 653 -4.47 31.16 -19.78
N TYR A 654 -3.15 31.14 -19.66
CA TYR A 654 -2.20 31.29 -20.75
C TYR A 654 -1.48 29.96 -21.00
N ILE A 655 -1.44 29.53 -22.26
CA ILE A 655 -0.76 28.33 -22.71
C ILE A 655 0.22 28.71 -23.81
N SER A 656 1.49 28.39 -23.63
CA SER A 656 2.51 28.59 -24.67
C SER A 656 2.80 27.27 -25.38
N PHE A 657 2.59 27.20 -26.69
CA PHE A 657 2.79 25.98 -27.47
C PHE A 657 3.30 26.24 -28.89
N SER A 658 3.96 25.26 -29.50
CA SER A 658 4.32 25.27 -30.94
C SER A 658 4.30 23.84 -31.46
N GLY A 659 3.44 23.58 -32.45
CA GLY A 659 3.20 22.24 -32.96
C GLY A 659 2.70 21.28 -31.86
N ASN A 660 3.33 20.12 -31.74
CA ASN A 660 3.01 19.09 -30.74
C ASN A 660 3.75 19.25 -29.40
N LYS A 661 4.13 20.48 -29.02
CA LYS A 661 4.90 20.77 -27.80
C LYS A 661 4.23 21.87 -26.98
N ILE A 662 3.82 21.53 -25.75
CA ILE A 662 3.38 22.51 -24.74
C ILE A 662 4.59 22.96 -23.93
N TYR A 663 4.94 24.24 -24.00
CA TYR A 663 6.13 24.81 -23.34
C TYR A 663 5.83 25.24 -21.90
N SER A 664 4.69 25.92 -21.67
CA SER A 664 4.33 26.44 -20.35
C SER A 664 2.83 26.70 -20.19
N ILE A 665 2.42 26.72 -18.92
CA ILE A 665 1.09 27.17 -18.46
C ILE A 665 1.27 28.29 -17.42
N GLN A 666 0.46 29.34 -17.52
CA GLN A 666 0.35 30.41 -16.54
C GLN A 666 -1.14 30.71 -16.35
N PHE A 667 -1.53 31.19 -15.18
CA PHE A 667 -2.91 31.61 -14.95
C PHE A 667 -2.99 32.89 -14.14
N SER A 668 -3.99 33.69 -14.42
CA SER A 668 -4.40 34.84 -13.63
C SER A 668 -5.55 34.45 -12.70
N TYR A 669 -5.59 35.05 -11.52
CA TYR A 669 -6.63 34.81 -10.53
C TYR A 669 -6.94 36.06 -9.71
N ASP A 670 -8.19 36.17 -9.26
CA ASP A 670 -8.57 37.17 -8.27
C ASP A 670 -8.15 36.71 -6.88
N ASN A 671 -7.42 37.57 -6.15
CA ASN A 671 -7.18 37.36 -4.73
C ASN A 671 -8.44 37.67 -3.90
N GLN A 672 -8.41 37.41 -2.59
CA GLN A 672 -9.52 37.74 -1.67
C GLN A 672 -9.96 39.22 -1.68
N ALA A 673 -9.13 40.14 -2.20
CA ALA A 673 -9.46 41.56 -2.35
C ALA A 673 -10.08 41.89 -3.72
N GLY A 674 -10.36 40.89 -4.57
CA GLY A 674 -10.88 41.06 -5.93
C GLY A 674 -9.88 41.68 -6.91
N LYS A 675 -8.58 41.61 -6.61
CA LYS A 675 -7.52 42.10 -7.50
C LYS A 675 -6.87 40.93 -8.23
N GLU A 676 -6.83 41.03 -9.55
CA GLU A 676 -6.17 40.06 -10.42
C GLU A 676 -4.66 40.00 -10.14
N LYS A 677 -4.13 38.78 -10.05
CA LYS A 677 -2.72 38.43 -9.92
C LYS A 677 -2.37 37.30 -10.88
N ASP A 678 -1.18 37.37 -11.45
CA ASP A 678 -0.63 36.29 -12.25
C ASP A 678 0.16 35.30 -11.39
N SER A 679 0.01 34.02 -11.67
CA SER A 679 0.95 33.00 -11.24
C SER A 679 2.30 33.19 -11.94
N PRO A 680 3.38 32.60 -11.41
CA PRO A 680 4.54 32.26 -12.22
C PRO A 680 4.13 31.48 -13.48
N SER A 681 4.91 31.60 -14.54
CA SER A 681 4.80 30.70 -15.69
C SER A 681 5.44 29.36 -15.32
N TYR A 682 4.67 28.28 -15.41
CA TYR A 682 5.10 26.92 -15.11
C TYR A 682 5.44 26.19 -16.39
N GLY A 683 6.74 26.07 -16.67
CA GLY A 683 7.27 25.57 -17.92
C GLY A 683 8.55 26.30 -18.32
N VAL A 684 8.90 26.21 -19.59
CA VAL A 684 10.01 26.96 -20.20
C VAL A 684 9.50 28.07 -21.13
N THR A 685 10.38 29.01 -21.45
CA THR A 685 10.09 30.04 -22.46
C THR A 685 10.13 29.42 -23.85
N GLY A 686 9.05 29.54 -24.60
CA GLY A 686 8.96 29.07 -25.99
C GLY A 686 7.51 28.96 -26.46
N GLY A 687 7.34 28.75 -27.77
CA GLY A 687 6.03 28.68 -28.40
C GLY A 687 5.28 30.01 -28.46
N ASN A 688 4.09 29.96 -29.07
CA ASN A 688 3.18 31.09 -29.14
C ASN A 688 2.30 31.11 -27.89
N LYS A 689 2.37 32.20 -27.11
CA LYS A 689 1.52 32.41 -25.94
C LYS A 689 0.09 32.71 -26.39
N ASN A 690 -0.83 31.80 -26.06
CA ASN A 690 -2.26 31.97 -26.29
C ASN A 690 -2.97 32.02 -24.94
N SER A 691 -4.19 32.56 -24.91
CA SER A 691 -4.98 32.61 -23.69
C SER A 691 -6.46 32.51 -23.95
N PHE A 692 -7.20 32.17 -22.90
CA PHE A 692 -8.65 32.28 -22.86
C PHE A 692 -9.10 32.85 -21.51
N LEU A 693 -10.16 33.65 -21.56
CA LEU A 693 -10.78 34.28 -20.39
C LEU A 693 -11.90 33.38 -19.88
N LEU A 694 -12.03 33.30 -18.55
CA LEU A 694 -13.14 32.65 -17.86
C LEU A 694 -14.12 33.73 -17.37
N ASP A 695 -15.37 33.66 -17.83
CA ASP A 695 -16.43 34.53 -17.31
C ASP A 695 -16.59 34.41 -15.80
N LYS A 696 -17.25 35.39 -15.15
CA LYS A 696 -17.42 35.47 -13.68
C LYS A 696 -17.90 34.18 -13.00
N ASP A 697 -18.70 33.37 -13.68
CA ASP A 697 -19.28 32.10 -13.23
C ASP A 697 -18.74 30.86 -13.99
N GLU A 698 -17.77 31.06 -14.87
CA GLU A 698 -17.11 30.00 -15.62
C GLU A 698 -15.93 29.40 -14.86
N ARG A 699 -15.87 28.07 -14.82
CA ARG A 699 -14.79 27.28 -14.20
C ARG A 699 -14.46 26.07 -15.06
N ILE A 700 -13.20 25.66 -15.04
CA ILE A 700 -12.72 24.45 -15.71
C ILE A 700 -13.26 23.22 -14.97
N THR A 701 -13.87 22.29 -15.69
CA THR A 701 -14.45 21.03 -15.18
C THR A 701 -13.74 19.79 -15.71
N LEU A 702 -13.01 19.94 -16.82
CA LEU A 702 -12.22 18.86 -17.41
C LEU A 702 -10.92 19.40 -17.97
N ILE A 703 -9.85 18.62 -17.75
CA ILE A 703 -8.60 18.76 -18.49
C ILE A 703 -8.32 17.43 -19.18
N SER A 704 -8.05 17.47 -20.47
CA SER A 704 -7.62 16.29 -21.22
C SER A 704 -6.49 16.66 -22.17
N GLY A 705 -5.87 15.66 -22.78
CA GLY A 705 -4.78 15.90 -23.70
C GLY A 705 -4.09 14.63 -24.13
N THR A 706 -2.94 14.80 -24.75
CA THR A 706 -2.08 13.69 -25.18
C THR A 706 -0.65 13.89 -24.71
N ARG A 707 0.07 12.79 -24.51
CA ARG A 707 1.48 12.75 -24.10
C ARG A 707 2.28 11.84 -25.02
N SER A 708 3.44 12.28 -25.49
CA SER A 708 4.34 11.47 -26.32
C SER A 708 5.09 10.42 -25.48
N GLY A 709 5.67 9.41 -26.16
CA GLY A 709 6.53 8.41 -25.51
C GLY A 709 7.80 8.99 -24.85
N THR A 710 8.19 10.21 -25.23
CA THR A 710 9.26 11.00 -24.58
C THR A 710 8.74 11.83 -23.41
N LEU A 711 7.58 11.47 -22.86
CA LEU A 711 7.00 12.07 -21.66
C LEU A 711 6.55 13.54 -21.80
N ALA A 712 6.55 14.15 -22.98
CA ALA A 712 6.08 15.53 -23.20
C ALA A 712 4.56 15.59 -23.44
N VAL A 713 3.88 16.58 -22.86
CA VAL A 713 2.48 16.92 -23.14
C VAL A 713 2.41 17.57 -24.51
N THR A 714 1.66 16.95 -25.41
CA THR A 714 1.56 17.33 -26.83
C THR A 714 0.25 18.03 -27.19
N SER A 715 -0.77 17.88 -26.34
CA SER A 715 -1.97 18.71 -26.37
C SER A 715 -2.57 18.90 -24.98
N LEU A 716 -3.29 20.01 -24.80
CA LEU A 716 -4.14 20.29 -23.64
C LEU A 716 -5.50 20.76 -24.15
N THR A 717 -6.56 20.20 -23.59
CA THR A 717 -7.94 20.61 -23.83
C THR A 717 -8.61 20.88 -22.49
N PHE A 718 -9.15 22.09 -22.33
CA PHE A 718 -9.90 22.52 -21.17
C PHE A 718 -11.38 22.59 -21.54
N GLU A 719 -12.25 21.92 -20.78
CA GLU A 719 -13.70 22.13 -20.87
C GLU A 719 -14.21 22.82 -19.62
N THR A 720 -15.13 23.76 -19.80
CA THR A 720 -15.71 24.54 -18.71
C THR A 720 -17.14 24.12 -18.38
N ASN A 721 -17.63 24.52 -17.20
CA ASN A 721 -19.03 24.32 -16.81
C ASN A 721 -20.04 24.94 -17.80
N LYS A 722 -19.63 25.97 -18.56
CA LYS A 722 -20.44 26.60 -19.63
C LYS A 722 -20.43 25.83 -20.96
N GLY A 723 -19.67 24.74 -21.05
CA GLY A 723 -19.57 23.93 -22.27
C GLY A 723 -18.59 24.50 -23.30
N ASN A 724 -17.78 25.50 -22.93
CA ASN A 724 -16.71 25.99 -23.80
C ASN A 724 -15.54 25.01 -23.76
N THR A 725 -14.91 24.79 -24.91
CA THR A 725 -13.75 23.92 -25.08
C THR A 725 -12.58 24.70 -25.66
N TYR A 726 -11.43 24.65 -25.00
CA TYR A 726 -10.21 25.34 -25.39
C TYR A 726 -9.08 24.32 -25.58
N THR A 727 -8.65 24.11 -26.83
CA THR A 727 -7.62 23.11 -27.20
C THR A 727 -6.33 23.80 -27.67
N TYR A 728 -5.21 23.28 -27.20
CA TYR A 728 -3.87 23.76 -27.47
C TYR A 728 -2.93 22.60 -27.81
N GLY A 729 -2.04 22.81 -28.78
CA GLY A 729 -1.12 21.79 -29.31
C GLY A 729 -1.75 20.86 -30.36
N ASP A 730 -0.90 20.27 -31.20
CA ASP A 730 -1.33 19.43 -32.33
C ASP A 730 -1.69 17.98 -31.93
N GLY A 731 -1.39 17.59 -30.69
CA GLY A 731 -1.71 16.28 -30.15
C GLY A 731 -0.72 15.15 -30.51
N GLY A 732 -1.19 13.90 -30.42
CA GLY A 732 -0.42 12.69 -30.68
C GLY A 732 0.20 12.04 -29.43
N GLY A 733 0.14 10.71 -29.36
CA GLY A 733 0.63 9.92 -28.20
C GLY A 733 -0.50 9.33 -27.36
N ARG A 734 -0.24 9.07 -26.08
CA ARG A 734 -1.22 8.49 -25.14
C ARG A 734 -2.15 9.56 -24.60
N VAL A 735 -3.45 9.31 -24.64
CA VAL A 735 -4.48 10.21 -24.11
C VAL A 735 -4.46 10.20 -22.59
N PHE A 736 -4.64 11.36 -21.97
CA PHE A 736 -4.96 11.49 -20.55
C PHE A 736 -6.19 12.36 -20.34
N LYS A 737 -6.88 12.13 -19.23
CA LYS A 737 -8.10 12.84 -18.86
C LYS A 737 -8.17 12.97 -17.34
N VAL A 738 -8.34 14.19 -16.86
CA VAL A 738 -8.51 14.54 -15.45
C VAL A 738 -9.85 15.27 -15.33
N GLN A 739 -10.83 14.55 -14.82
CA GLN A 739 -12.16 15.12 -14.53
C GLN A 739 -12.20 15.58 -13.09
N VAL A 740 -12.71 16.79 -12.90
CA VAL A 740 -12.66 17.46 -11.61
C VAL A 740 -14.07 17.70 -11.09
N ASP A 741 -14.38 17.04 -9.98
CA ASP A 741 -15.66 17.11 -9.31
C ASP A 741 -15.57 18.17 -8.22
N GLY A 742 -15.40 19.43 -8.65
CA GLY A 742 -15.16 20.56 -7.77
C GLY A 742 -14.65 21.80 -8.50
N LYS A 743 -14.18 22.79 -7.73
CA LYS A 743 -13.52 23.98 -8.26
C LYS A 743 -12.03 23.69 -8.25
N ILE A 744 -11.37 23.72 -9.41
CA ILE A 744 -9.91 23.66 -9.44
C ILE A 744 -9.37 24.88 -8.67
N ILE A 745 -8.67 24.63 -7.57
CA ILE A 745 -8.01 25.66 -6.75
C ILE A 745 -6.51 25.79 -7.06
N GLY A 746 -6.00 24.94 -7.95
CA GLY A 746 -4.59 24.93 -8.26
C GLY A 746 -4.23 23.87 -9.29
N PHE A 747 -2.95 23.87 -9.64
CA PHE A 747 -2.37 22.88 -10.53
C PHE A 747 -1.06 22.41 -9.96
N HIS A 748 -0.71 21.16 -10.25
CA HIS A 748 0.65 20.70 -10.07
C HIS A 748 1.10 19.93 -11.31
N GLY A 749 2.40 19.88 -11.54
CA GLY A 749 2.92 19.26 -12.74
C GLY A 749 4.41 19.14 -12.71
N SER A 750 4.96 18.69 -13.83
CA SER A 750 6.39 18.71 -14.08
C SER A 750 6.67 19.23 -15.48
N TYR A 751 7.80 19.88 -15.67
CA TYR A 751 8.29 20.26 -16.99
C TYR A 751 9.80 20.12 -17.03
N GLU A 752 10.33 19.75 -18.20
CA GLU A 752 11.74 19.72 -18.58
C GLU A 752 11.96 20.75 -19.70
N GLU A 753 12.28 20.32 -20.93
CA GLU A 753 12.26 21.15 -22.15
C GLU A 753 10.82 21.52 -22.57
N TYR A 754 9.83 20.73 -22.10
CA TYR A 754 8.40 20.92 -22.33
C TYR A 754 7.65 20.53 -21.05
N LEU A 755 6.36 20.87 -20.96
CA LEU A 755 5.50 20.35 -19.91
C LEU A 755 5.45 18.82 -20.03
N THR A 756 5.82 18.08 -18.99
CA THR A 756 5.90 16.61 -19.00
C THR A 756 4.76 15.95 -18.23
N ALA A 757 4.19 16.64 -17.25
CA ALA A 757 2.99 16.21 -16.54
C ALA A 757 2.19 17.42 -16.08
N LEU A 758 0.86 17.24 -16.01
CA LEU A 758 -0.06 18.22 -15.46
C LEU A 758 -1.18 17.47 -14.73
N ASP A 759 -1.52 17.97 -13.57
CA ASP A 759 -2.62 17.51 -12.74
C ASP A 759 -3.23 18.72 -12.00
N VAL A 760 -4.36 18.50 -11.32
CA VAL A 760 -5.18 19.54 -10.72
C VAL A 760 -5.24 19.40 -9.20
N ILE A 761 -5.54 20.51 -8.54
CA ILE A 761 -5.80 20.57 -7.11
C ILE A 761 -7.24 21.05 -6.97
N VAL A 762 -8.04 20.29 -6.23
CA VAL A 762 -9.51 20.44 -6.13
C VAL A 762 -9.89 20.90 -4.73
#